data_AF-A0AA39F4G9-F1
#
_entry.id   AF-A0AA39F4G9-F1
#
_cell.length_a   1.000
_cell.length_b   1.000
_cell.length_c   1.000
_cell.angle_alpha   90.00
_cell.angle_beta   90.00
_cell.angle_gamma   90.00
#
_symmetry.space_group_name_H-M   'P 1'
#
loop_
_entity.id
_entity.type
_entity.pdbx_description
1 polymer ?
#
loop_
_entity_poly.entity_id
_entity_poly.type
_entity_poly.pdbx_seq_one_letter_code
_entity_poly.pdbx_strand_id
1 'polypeptide(L)'
;MSRDPYSSSGVVGPGGGTRSPRSGRRVGELPTVDRSPSRSYASGRGSPLGRKRGTRSGNNSPEHLGYGSYHHHQLSSPFYSRDEDLGSPIMLEERGRSMSTGGGGHHRSRSASRPAMSSSGLLSTRYTSLDRASAGILDHDREFVPIREPRERSRDRGGLYLDDDLYGSRSARQSPNPHMLRDGGMYIGELQHQNNDLQRELGNLKKELELTNQKLGSSMHSIKTFWSPELKKERALRKEESTKYSLINEQLKLLNSENQKQSMMVRQLEEELRLRMRVPNVEVQHEMQVLYNENEHLTREIAILRDTIKELELRIETQKQTLQARDESIKKLLEMLQNKGMGKEEERIIYSSGNSFHADAGPWIIPTQGEPWPMPANRTQHDSFMFVRPGDFEIEVNNSCEILRDAKFRYKSIILTEARISRKTIERHRRIYNRNDPLYNGMLNILRVHIEPNGCELFPYLHMDESYELTIVNGEAKLDASTVWGALRGLETFSQLLIPSGLNLVVKNQKIIDNPKLSHRGLLLDTSRHFIPVKDILLTLDAMSYNKLNVFHWHIIDDNSFPYESKIFPELSAKGAWHPSMVYTSDDIKEVIEYATNRGIRVMPEFDTPGHVASWGLSHPELLTTCFDSSGKPDGRLGPLNPANHNIWPFLWSFLTEAMTLFHDKYIHLGGDEVPFDCWESNPEIIHYMEENGMAKNFTRLESAYITELLKIPASKNISSIVWQEVFDNGVELTPETVVHVWTGDWSEKLSRVTKAGHRALLSACWYLDHIAGGGDWKKFYLCDPLDFNGSDDVTQLMIGGEACMWSEFVDRNNLHSRIWPRASAAAERLWSYKSNLHDAAQRLEEHACRMNRRSIPAQPPNGPDFCVI
;
A
#
# COMPACT_ATOMS: atom_id res chain seq x y z
N MET A 1 33.48 -24.53 -19.51
CA MET A 1 33.70 -26.00 -19.53
C MET A 1 34.92 -26.32 -18.67
N SER A 2 34.93 -27.46 -18.00
CA SER A 2 35.91 -27.78 -16.93
C SER A 2 37.18 -28.46 -17.44
N ARG A 3 38.34 -28.15 -16.82
CA ARG A 3 39.29 -29.12 -16.20
C ARG A 3 40.69 -28.54 -15.96
N ASP A 4 41.12 -28.52 -14.69
CA ASP A 4 42.48 -28.95 -14.32
C ASP A 4 42.58 -30.49 -14.49
N PRO A 5 43.76 -31.08 -14.74
CA PRO A 5 44.70 -31.39 -13.63
C PRO A 5 46.20 -31.39 -13.98
N TYR A 6 47.09 -31.30 -12.97
CA TYR A 6 47.94 -32.43 -12.53
C TYR A 6 48.87 -32.08 -11.36
N SER A 7 49.34 -33.12 -10.64
CA SER A 7 50.18 -33.01 -9.44
C SER A 7 51.25 -34.12 -9.36
N SER A 8 52.49 -33.76 -9.01
CA SER A 8 53.52 -34.63 -8.39
C SER A 8 54.71 -33.76 -7.92
N SER A 9 55.42 -33.91 -6.80
CA SER A 9 55.57 -34.88 -5.68
C SER A 9 56.92 -35.63 -5.68
N GLY A 10 57.68 -35.52 -4.57
CA GLY A 10 59.00 -36.15 -4.35
C GLY A 10 59.99 -35.17 -3.69
N VAL A 11 60.03 -34.97 -2.36
CA VAL A 11 60.42 -35.89 -1.25
C VAL A 11 61.93 -36.19 -1.21
N VAL A 12 62.61 -35.72 -0.14
CA VAL A 12 63.50 -36.47 0.76
C VAL A 12 64.02 -35.51 1.86
N GLY A 13 64.18 -36.03 3.08
CA GLY A 13 64.94 -35.39 4.16
C GLY A 13 65.67 -36.44 5.01
N PRO A 14 66.69 -36.04 5.78
CA PRO A 14 66.66 -36.33 7.22
C PRO A 14 67.15 -35.12 8.06
N GLY A 15 67.12 -35.20 9.39
CA GLY A 15 67.56 -34.09 10.25
C GLY A 15 67.86 -34.45 11.71
N GLY A 16 68.00 -33.41 12.56
CA GLY A 16 68.10 -33.49 14.02
C GLY A 16 69.43 -32.99 14.61
N GLY A 17 69.39 -32.09 15.61
CA GLY A 17 70.61 -31.76 16.39
C GLY A 17 70.74 -30.45 17.19
N THR A 18 69.93 -30.24 18.23
CA THR A 18 70.29 -29.55 19.50
C THR A 18 70.68 -28.04 19.64
N ARG A 19 69.98 -27.40 20.60
CA ARG A 19 70.40 -26.37 21.60
C ARG A 19 70.55 -24.88 21.21
N SER A 20 69.95 -24.03 22.06
CA SER A 20 69.89 -22.55 22.05
C SER A 20 70.91 -21.91 23.01
N PRO A 21 70.95 -20.56 23.09
CA PRO A 21 70.57 -19.93 24.38
C PRO A 21 69.79 -18.58 24.30
N ARG A 22 69.04 -18.28 25.38
CA ARG A 22 68.82 -17.00 26.14
C ARG A 22 69.00 -15.61 25.44
N SER A 23 68.34 -14.51 25.85
CA SER A 23 67.23 -14.15 26.78
C SER A 23 67.06 -12.60 26.79
N GLY A 24 65.96 -11.94 27.17
CA GLY A 24 64.60 -12.37 27.59
C GLY A 24 63.88 -11.32 28.48
N ARG A 25 62.62 -11.63 28.88
CA ARG A 25 61.68 -10.88 29.78
C ARG A 25 61.01 -9.62 29.17
N ARG A 26 59.66 -9.45 29.20
CA ARG A 26 58.57 -9.58 30.25
C ARG A 26 58.45 -8.31 31.12
N VAL A 27 57.30 -7.93 31.72
CA VAL A 27 56.01 -8.59 32.09
C VAL A 27 54.86 -7.61 31.75
N GLY A 28 53.58 -7.94 31.50
CA GLY A 28 52.76 -9.17 31.48
C GLY A 28 51.27 -8.75 31.62
N GLU A 29 50.27 -9.59 31.92
CA GLU A 29 50.20 -11.06 31.92
C GLU A 29 48.70 -11.47 31.78
N LEU A 30 48.38 -12.48 30.96
CA LEU A 30 47.06 -13.12 30.81
C LEU A 30 47.07 -14.47 31.57
N PRO A 31 45.93 -15.10 31.93
CA PRO A 31 45.32 -16.06 31.00
C PRO A 31 43.79 -16.31 31.12
N THR A 32 43.28 -17.10 30.16
CA THR A 32 41.97 -17.77 30.11
C THR A 32 41.92 -19.07 30.93
N VAL A 33 40.72 -19.56 31.26
CA VAL A 33 40.39 -21.01 31.40
C VAL A 33 38.94 -21.27 30.92
N ASP A 34 38.64 -22.50 30.54
CA ASP A 34 37.45 -23.00 29.82
C ASP A 34 36.48 -23.83 30.72
N ARG A 35 35.24 -24.06 30.23
CA ARG A 35 34.20 -25.05 30.63
C ARG A 35 33.43 -24.96 31.97
N SER A 36 32.13 -25.30 31.84
CA SER A 36 31.11 -25.50 32.89
C SER A 36 31.32 -26.78 33.73
N PRO A 37 30.66 -26.90 34.90
CA PRO A 37 29.53 -27.85 34.97
C PRO A 37 28.38 -27.43 35.92
N SER A 38 27.31 -28.22 35.93
CA SER A 38 26.13 -28.07 36.81
C SER A 38 26.18 -29.01 38.04
N ARG A 39 25.60 -28.58 39.19
CA ARG A 39 24.91 -29.45 40.19
C ARG A 39 24.24 -28.67 41.34
N SER A 40 23.54 -29.39 42.22
CA SER A 40 22.54 -28.88 43.18
C SER A 40 22.66 -29.51 44.59
N TYR A 41 22.07 -28.84 45.61
CA TYR A 41 21.99 -29.21 47.04
C TYR A 41 23.35 -29.29 47.80
N ALA A 42 23.47 -29.11 49.13
CA ALA A 42 22.50 -29.16 50.23
C ALA A 42 22.89 -28.35 51.51
N SER A 43 21.87 -27.99 52.31
CA SER A 43 21.78 -27.88 53.79
C SER A 43 22.91 -27.27 54.69
N GLY A 44 22.51 -26.29 55.52
CA GLY A 44 23.24 -25.81 56.72
C GLY A 44 22.31 -25.68 57.94
N ARG A 45 22.65 -26.35 59.05
CA ARG A 45 21.79 -26.65 60.23
C ARG A 45 21.20 -25.44 61.00
N GLY A 46 19.96 -25.57 61.47
CA GLY A 46 19.35 -24.76 62.54
C GLY A 46 18.07 -25.40 63.12
N SER A 47 17.93 -25.51 64.44
CA SER A 47 16.83 -26.17 65.18
C SER A 47 16.90 -25.75 66.68
N PRO A 48 15.84 -25.82 67.51
CA PRO A 48 14.81 -26.88 67.55
C PRO A 48 13.36 -26.41 67.89
N LEU A 49 12.53 -27.36 68.39
CA LEU A 49 11.12 -27.26 68.84
C LEU A 49 10.05 -27.29 67.71
N GLY A 50 8.99 -28.11 67.77
CA GLY A 50 8.73 -29.26 68.66
C GLY A 50 7.31 -29.86 68.58
N ARG A 51 7.22 -31.20 68.47
CA ARG A 51 6.06 -32.11 68.71
C ARG A 51 4.90 -32.26 67.69
N LYS A 52 4.89 -33.46 67.07
CA LYS A 52 3.79 -34.48 66.99
C LYS A 52 2.47 -34.22 66.22
N ARG A 53 2.32 -34.99 65.14
CA ARG A 53 1.18 -35.89 64.75
C ARG A 53 -0.23 -35.63 65.34
N GLY A 54 -1.22 -35.57 64.44
CA GLY A 54 -2.62 -35.92 64.73
C GLY A 54 -3.41 -36.23 63.45
N THR A 55 -3.95 -37.44 63.31
CA THR A 55 -4.73 -37.89 62.13
C THR A 55 -6.08 -38.48 62.55
N ARG A 56 -7.20 -37.96 62.03
CA ARG A 56 -8.36 -38.79 61.66
C ARG A 56 -9.43 -38.05 60.84
N SER A 57 -10.27 -38.85 60.19
CA SER A 57 -11.49 -38.50 59.47
C SER A 57 -12.74 -38.63 60.35
N GLY A 58 -13.87 -38.08 59.90
CA GLY A 58 -15.20 -38.33 60.46
C GLY A 58 -16.28 -37.43 59.82
N ASN A 59 -17.31 -38.04 59.21
CA ASN A 59 -18.47 -37.32 58.68
C ASN A 59 -19.49 -37.01 59.79
N ASN A 60 -20.38 -36.03 59.56
CA ASN A 60 -21.83 -36.25 59.57
C ASN A 60 -22.61 -35.04 59.03
N SER A 61 -23.77 -35.33 58.45
CA SER A 61 -24.84 -34.43 57.98
C SER A 61 -26.15 -34.85 58.72
N PRO A 62 -27.39 -34.34 58.46
CA PRO A 62 -27.88 -33.44 57.39
C PRO A 62 -28.88 -32.36 57.88
N GLU A 63 -29.90 -32.05 57.05
CA GLU A 63 -31.10 -31.21 57.26
C GLU A 63 -30.96 -29.67 57.02
N HIS A 64 -31.95 -28.96 56.45
CA HIS A 64 -32.92 -29.30 55.38
C HIS A 64 -33.55 -28.00 54.78
N LEU A 65 -34.13 -28.06 53.57
CA LEU A 65 -34.88 -26.98 52.87
C LEU A 65 -34.04 -25.76 52.38
N GLY A 66 -34.40 -25.03 51.32
CA GLY A 66 -35.41 -25.26 50.28
C GLY A 66 -35.77 -23.99 49.48
N TYR A 67 -35.62 -24.01 48.14
CA TYR A 67 -35.81 -22.90 47.18
C TYR A 67 -34.84 -21.68 47.32
N GLY A 68 -34.49 -20.96 46.25
CA GLY A 68 -34.75 -21.27 44.83
C GLY A 68 -34.81 -20.07 43.88
N SER A 69 -33.72 -19.31 43.69
CA SER A 69 -33.58 -18.37 42.56
C SER A 69 -32.11 -18.20 42.19
N TYR A 70 -31.81 -18.13 40.88
CA TYR A 70 -30.44 -18.05 40.36
C TYR A 70 -30.20 -16.73 39.63
N HIS A 71 -29.19 -15.97 40.07
CA HIS A 71 -28.49 -14.98 39.23
C HIS A 71 -26.98 -15.08 39.47
N HIS A 72 -26.20 -14.74 38.44
CA HIS A 72 -24.74 -14.91 38.44
C HIS A 72 -24.03 -14.02 39.47
N HIS A 73 -23.11 -14.62 40.23
CA HIS A 73 -21.92 -13.92 40.71
C HIS A 73 -20.71 -14.35 39.88
N GLN A 74 -20.00 -13.37 39.33
CA GLN A 74 -18.67 -13.54 38.77
C GLN A 74 -17.62 -13.50 39.90
N LEU A 75 -16.52 -14.22 39.75
CA LEU A 75 -15.32 -14.04 40.58
C LEU A 75 -14.10 -13.76 39.68
N SER A 76 -13.80 -12.47 39.58
CA SER A 76 -12.45 -11.88 39.48
C SER A 76 -11.33 -12.67 38.80
N SER A 77 -10.97 -12.26 37.59
CA SER A 77 -9.57 -12.24 37.13
C SER A 77 -9.02 -10.83 37.35
N PRO A 78 -7.76 -10.63 37.79
CA PRO A 78 -7.32 -9.33 38.33
C PRO A 78 -6.60 -8.41 37.32
N PHE A 79 -6.46 -7.15 37.74
CA PHE A 79 -5.59 -6.09 37.17
C PHE A 79 -5.92 -5.53 35.78
N TYR A 80 -6.95 -4.71 35.73
CA TYR A 80 -6.81 -3.33 35.22
C TYR A 80 -7.40 -2.38 36.25
N SER A 81 -6.75 -1.23 36.49
CA SER A 81 -7.30 -0.13 37.29
C SER A 81 -7.40 1.11 36.41
N ARG A 82 -8.57 1.72 36.39
CA ARG A 82 -8.86 2.98 35.68
C ARG A 82 -9.86 3.74 36.53
N ASP A 83 -9.37 4.79 37.18
CA ASP A 83 -10.23 5.77 37.85
C ASP A 83 -10.39 6.98 36.93
N GLU A 84 -11.64 7.24 36.54
CA GLU A 84 -12.10 8.52 36.02
C GLU A 84 -13.37 8.87 36.80
N ASP A 85 -13.42 10.06 37.40
CA ASP A 85 -14.59 10.93 37.25
C ASP A 85 -14.35 12.38 37.70
N LEU A 86 -14.66 13.30 36.78
CA LEU A 86 -15.35 14.60 36.96
C LEU A 86 -15.05 15.50 38.18
N GLY A 87 -14.48 16.69 37.89
CA GLY A 87 -14.37 17.80 38.86
C GLY A 87 -14.03 19.15 38.23
N SER A 88 -15.03 19.88 37.70
CA SER A 88 -14.87 21.22 37.11
C SER A 88 -14.85 22.36 38.18
N PRO A 89 -14.38 23.57 37.85
CA PRO A 89 -13.53 24.33 38.78
C PRO A 89 -14.24 25.37 39.67
N ILE A 90 -13.62 25.67 40.81
CA ILE A 90 -13.96 26.81 41.68
C ILE A 90 -12.69 27.61 42.01
N MET A 91 -12.81 28.94 42.02
CA MET A 91 -11.70 29.87 42.29
C MET A 91 -11.45 30.05 43.80
N LEU A 92 -10.20 30.33 44.17
CA LEU A 92 -9.87 31.04 45.41
C LEU A 92 -8.71 32.02 45.16
N GLU A 93 -8.91 33.27 45.57
CA GLU A 93 -7.92 34.34 45.54
C GLU A 93 -7.18 34.48 46.89
N GLU A 94 -6.22 35.42 46.89
CA GLU A 94 -5.70 36.20 48.03
C GLU A 94 -4.52 35.71 48.90
N ARG A 95 -3.48 36.57 48.84
CA ARG A 95 -2.55 37.04 49.89
C ARG A 95 -1.22 36.30 50.14
N GLY A 96 -0.13 36.98 49.78
CA GLY A 96 1.26 36.53 50.02
C GLY A 96 2.38 37.57 50.20
N ARG A 97 2.15 38.91 50.09
CA ARG A 97 3.15 40.02 50.18
C ARG A 97 4.25 40.01 49.09
N SER A 98 4.42 41.04 48.24
CA SER A 98 4.76 42.47 48.46
C SER A 98 6.27 42.77 48.52
N MET A 99 6.78 43.40 47.46
CA MET A 99 7.61 44.63 47.52
C MET A 99 7.42 45.47 46.22
N SER A 100 7.64 46.78 46.33
CA SER A 100 7.59 47.80 45.25
C SER A 100 8.84 47.75 44.34
N THR A 101 8.92 48.33 43.13
CA THR A 101 8.53 49.68 42.60
C THR A 101 8.36 49.66 41.06
N GLY A 102 7.72 50.60 40.34
CA GLY A 102 6.91 51.79 40.68
C GLY A 102 6.74 52.78 39.49
N GLY A 103 5.55 53.39 39.34
CA GLY A 103 5.21 54.46 38.34
C GLY A 103 4.72 53.98 36.95
N GLY A 104 3.87 54.69 36.19
CA GLY A 104 3.01 55.86 36.51
C GLY A 104 2.41 56.59 35.27
N GLY A 105 1.11 56.91 35.27
CA GLY A 105 0.38 57.70 34.22
C GLY A 105 -0.33 56.84 33.16
N HIS A 106 -1.60 56.98 32.73
CA HIS A 106 -2.61 58.08 32.56
C HIS A 106 -2.33 59.02 31.35
N HIS A 107 -3.30 59.42 30.47
CA HIS A 107 -4.75 59.13 30.39
C HIS A 107 -5.41 59.40 29.00
N ARG A 108 -6.73 59.10 28.92
CA ARG A 108 -7.83 59.38 27.96
C ARG A 108 -7.90 60.79 27.30
N SER A 109 -8.75 61.15 26.30
CA SER A 109 -9.58 60.52 25.20
C SER A 109 -10.45 61.61 24.48
N ARG A 110 -11.09 61.28 23.32
CA ARG A 110 -12.21 61.98 22.57
C ARG A 110 -11.79 63.20 21.70
N SER A 111 -12.26 63.51 20.46
CA SER A 111 -13.39 63.17 19.52
C SER A 111 -14.33 64.40 19.27
N ALA A 112 -15.00 64.63 18.12
CA ALA A 112 -15.40 63.78 16.99
C ALA A 112 -14.71 64.09 15.62
N SER A 113 -15.27 64.52 14.46
CA SER A 113 -16.56 65.14 14.05
C SER A 113 -16.97 64.82 12.57
N ARG A 114 -17.85 65.61 11.89
CA ARG A 114 -18.46 65.39 10.53
C ARG A 114 -18.90 66.73 9.86
N PRO A 115 -19.39 66.84 8.58
CA PRO A 115 -20.02 65.80 7.72
C PRO A 115 -19.72 65.76 6.19
N ALA A 116 -20.19 64.67 5.56
CA ALA A 116 -20.66 64.50 4.16
C ALA A 116 -19.71 64.74 2.95
N MET A 117 -19.74 63.97 1.85
CA MET A 117 -20.40 62.71 1.41
C MET A 117 -19.73 62.32 0.05
N SER A 118 -19.76 61.11 -0.53
CA SER A 118 -20.18 59.73 -0.17
C SER A 118 -19.71 58.79 -1.32
N SER A 119 -19.63 57.45 -1.22
CA SER A 119 -20.10 56.51 -0.18
C SER A 119 -18.91 55.71 0.41
N SER A 120 -18.76 54.38 0.51
CA SER A 120 -19.55 53.17 0.17
C SER A 120 -19.37 52.11 1.30
N GLY A 121 -19.82 50.85 1.26
CA GLY A 121 -20.53 50.13 0.20
C GLY A 121 -20.87 48.66 0.50
N LEU A 122 -20.00 47.91 1.21
CA LEU A 122 -20.15 46.46 1.45
C LEU A 122 -19.83 46.06 2.90
N LEU A 123 -20.78 45.39 3.57
CA LEU A 123 -20.78 44.75 4.91
C LEU A 123 -22.24 44.24 5.16
N SER A 124 -22.61 43.22 5.94
CA SER A 124 -21.87 42.23 6.72
C SER A 124 -22.75 41.05 7.22
N THR A 125 -22.11 39.94 7.60
CA THR A 125 -22.46 38.97 8.69
C THR A 125 -23.74 38.10 8.73
N ARG A 126 -23.48 36.85 9.16
CA ARG A 126 -24.26 35.93 10.04
C ARG A 126 -25.45 35.12 9.50
N TYR A 127 -25.30 33.80 9.65
CA TYR A 127 -26.35 32.77 9.63
C TYR A 127 -27.12 32.70 10.95
N THR A 128 -28.45 32.53 10.91
CA THR A 128 -29.20 31.62 11.82
C THR A 128 -30.66 31.39 11.37
N SER A 129 -31.01 30.11 11.17
CA SER A 129 -32.30 29.44 11.47
C SER A 129 -33.69 29.97 11.01
N LEU A 130 -34.39 29.05 10.32
CA LEU A 130 -35.81 28.63 10.47
C LEU A 130 -36.99 29.33 9.72
N ASP A 131 -37.81 28.43 9.14
CA ASP A 131 -39.26 28.40 8.91
C ASP A 131 -40.06 29.47 8.10
N ARG A 132 -40.40 29.08 6.85
CA ARG A 132 -41.75 28.59 6.42
C ARG A 132 -42.94 29.56 6.18
N ALA A 133 -43.75 29.19 5.17
CA ALA A 133 -45.09 29.71 4.78
C ALA A 133 -45.12 31.11 4.11
N SER A 134 -46.04 31.45 3.17
CA SER A 134 -47.06 30.70 2.37
C SER A 134 -47.54 31.62 1.22
N ALA A 135 -48.33 31.21 0.21
CA ALA A 135 -48.97 29.92 -0.12
C ALA A 135 -48.44 29.37 -1.48
N GLY A 136 -49.17 29.08 -2.57
CA GLY A 136 -50.60 29.12 -2.98
C GLY A 136 -50.71 29.10 -4.53
N ILE A 137 -51.87 28.95 -5.20
CA ILE A 137 -53.25 28.60 -4.81
C ILE A 137 -54.03 28.20 -6.12
N LEU A 138 -55.22 27.59 -6.01
CA LEU A 138 -56.05 26.93 -7.06
C LEU A 138 -55.56 25.51 -7.46
N ASP A 139 -56.17 24.36 -7.09
CA ASP A 139 -57.58 23.92 -6.88
C ASP A 139 -58.26 23.55 -8.23
N HIS A 140 -58.86 22.39 -8.53
CA HIS A 140 -59.58 21.29 -7.80
C HIS A 140 -59.03 19.87 -8.14
N ASP A 141 -59.51 18.68 -7.69
CA ASP A 141 -60.20 18.10 -6.49
C ASP A 141 -60.38 16.56 -6.72
N ARG A 142 -60.82 15.76 -5.71
CA ARG A 142 -61.37 14.36 -5.75
C ARG A 142 -60.43 13.15 -6.09
N GLU A 143 -60.63 11.92 -5.59
CA GLU A 143 -61.39 11.34 -4.44
C GLU A 143 -60.76 9.96 -4.02
N PHE A 144 -61.42 9.12 -3.18
CA PHE A 144 -60.76 8.12 -2.30
C PHE A 144 -61.26 6.64 -2.46
N VAL A 145 -60.33 5.65 -2.65
CA VAL A 145 -60.41 4.17 -2.36
C VAL A 145 -61.58 3.31 -2.96
N PRO A 146 -61.73 1.96 -2.74
CA PRO A 146 -60.76 0.84 -2.63
C PRO A 146 -61.14 -0.50 -3.37
N ILE A 147 -60.14 -1.41 -3.55
CA ILE A 147 -60.22 -2.90 -3.49
C ILE A 147 -60.89 -3.76 -4.63
N ARG A 148 -60.26 -4.94 -4.89
CA ARG A 148 -60.71 -6.24 -5.49
C ARG A 148 -60.51 -6.53 -7.00
N GLU A 149 -60.00 -7.75 -7.23
CA GLU A 149 -60.02 -8.60 -8.45
C GLU A 149 -61.46 -9.10 -8.81
N PRO A 150 -61.78 -9.80 -9.93
CA PRO A 150 -60.90 -10.64 -10.79
C PRO A 150 -61.23 -10.83 -12.31
N ARG A 151 -60.40 -11.68 -12.96
CA ARG A 151 -60.70 -12.66 -14.06
C ARG A 151 -60.95 -12.24 -15.53
N GLU A 152 -60.18 -12.91 -16.40
CA GLU A 152 -60.52 -13.57 -17.70
C GLU A 152 -61.26 -12.86 -18.88
N ARG A 153 -60.58 -12.94 -20.05
CA ARG A 153 -61.08 -13.35 -21.40
C ARG A 153 -61.86 -12.39 -22.36
N SER A 154 -61.14 -12.08 -23.45
CA SER A 154 -61.51 -12.42 -24.87
C SER A 154 -62.28 -11.40 -25.75
N ARG A 155 -62.40 -11.76 -27.05
CA ARG A 155 -63.18 -11.17 -28.18
C ARG A 155 -62.52 -9.98 -28.92
N ASP A 156 -62.69 -9.77 -30.24
CA ASP A 156 -63.17 -10.62 -31.37
C ASP A 156 -62.75 -9.96 -32.73
N ARG A 157 -62.60 -10.76 -33.82
CA ARG A 157 -62.75 -10.48 -35.30
C ARG A 157 -62.12 -9.21 -35.95
N GLY A 158 -61.56 -9.20 -37.18
CA GLY A 158 -61.47 -10.16 -38.31
C GLY A 158 -62.46 -9.86 -39.46
N GLY A 159 -62.13 -9.75 -40.76
CA GLY A 159 -60.87 -9.99 -41.51
C GLY A 159 -60.85 -9.28 -42.91
N LEU A 160 -60.79 -10.05 -44.02
CA LEU A 160 -60.66 -9.65 -45.47
C LEU A 160 -59.23 -9.29 -45.97
N TYR A 161 -58.75 -9.62 -47.18
CA TYR A 161 -59.21 -10.47 -48.31
C TYR A 161 -57.97 -10.89 -49.16
N LEU A 162 -57.92 -12.09 -49.74
CA LEU A 162 -57.38 -12.41 -51.09
C LEU A 162 -57.30 -13.92 -51.39
N ASP A 163 -57.49 -14.26 -52.66
CA ASP A 163 -58.05 -15.53 -53.14
C ASP A 163 -57.58 -15.78 -54.62
N ASP A 164 -57.45 -16.99 -55.19
CA ASP A 164 -57.52 -18.36 -54.64
C ASP A 164 -56.86 -19.43 -55.58
N ASP A 165 -56.59 -20.62 -55.03
CA ASP A 165 -56.65 -21.99 -55.61
C ASP A 165 -55.72 -22.53 -56.76
N LEU A 166 -55.45 -23.85 -56.71
CA LEU A 166 -55.64 -24.87 -57.78
C LEU A 166 -54.81 -26.19 -57.61
N TYR A 167 -55.53 -27.31 -57.50
CA TYR A 167 -55.18 -28.73 -57.78
C TYR A 167 -54.06 -29.49 -56.99
N GLY A 168 -54.41 -30.73 -56.64
CA GLY A 168 -53.49 -31.83 -56.31
C GLY A 168 -54.08 -33.20 -56.66
N SER A 169 -53.30 -34.30 -56.56
CA SER A 169 -53.83 -35.67 -56.72
C SER A 169 -52.95 -36.81 -56.14
N ARG A 170 -53.65 -37.71 -55.41
CA ARG A 170 -53.59 -39.18 -55.31
C ARG A 170 -52.53 -39.96 -56.14
N SER A 171 -52.08 -41.18 -55.79
CA SER A 171 -52.12 -41.99 -54.54
C SER A 171 -51.40 -43.36 -54.75
N ALA A 172 -50.77 -43.91 -53.70
CA ALA A 172 -50.45 -45.33 -53.41
C ALA A 172 -49.64 -46.22 -54.41
N ARG A 173 -48.65 -46.97 -53.89
CA ARG A 173 -48.60 -48.47 -53.91
C ARG A 173 -47.38 -49.11 -53.22
N GLN A 174 -47.66 -50.21 -52.49
CA GLN A 174 -46.94 -51.50 -52.39
C GLN A 174 -45.41 -51.60 -52.17
N SER A 175 -45.03 -52.49 -51.24
CA SER A 175 -43.80 -53.32 -51.30
C SER A 175 -44.20 -54.76 -51.71
N PRO A 176 -43.33 -55.61 -52.29
CA PRO A 176 -42.16 -56.16 -51.59
C PRO A 176 -40.84 -56.33 -52.40
N ASN A 177 -39.80 -56.75 -51.67
CA ASN A 177 -38.46 -57.29 -52.02
C ASN A 177 -38.25 -58.05 -53.36
N PRO A 178 -36.99 -58.34 -53.80
CA PRO A 178 -35.67 -57.93 -53.24
C PRO A 178 -34.60 -57.49 -54.30
N HIS A 179 -33.34 -57.35 -53.83
CA HIS A 179 -32.04 -57.27 -54.56
C HIS A 179 -31.47 -55.91 -55.01
N MET A 180 -30.14 -55.80 -54.79
CA MET A 180 -29.17 -54.85 -55.33
C MET A 180 -29.47 -53.33 -55.20
N LEU A 181 -29.06 -52.74 -54.08
CA LEU A 181 -27.95 -51.76 -54.02
C LEU A 181 -27.73 -51.28 -52.58
N ARG A 182 -26.72 -51.83 -51.90
CA ARG A 182 -26.30 -51.46 -50.55
C ARG A 182 -25.12 -50.49 -50.64
N ASP A 183 -25.36 -49.20 -50.38
CA ASP A 183 -24.46 -48.29 -49.63
C ASP A 183 -24.88 -46.80 -49.71
N GLY A 184 -25.63 -46.38 -50.74
CA GLY A 184 -25.91 -44.94 -50.97
C GLY A 184 -26.81 -44.22 -49.94
N GLY A 185 -27.54 -44.96 -49.09
CA GLY A 185 -28.59 -44.38 -48.23
C GLY A 185 -28.09 -43.68 -46.97
N MET A 186 -27.05 -44.20 -46.30
CA MET A 186 -26.54 -43.65 -45.04
C MET A 186 -25.95 -42.25 -45.25
N TYR A 187 -25.06 -42.12 -46.24
CA TYR A 187 -24.29 -40.90 -46.49
C TYR A 187 -25.18 -39.70 -46.87
N ILE A 188 -26.27 -39.93 -47.61
CA ILE A 188 -27.24 -38.86 -47.94
C ILE A 188 -28.01 -38.40 -46.69
N GLY A 189 -28.39 -39.33 -45.81
CA GLY A 189 -29.04 -38.99 -44.53
C GLY A 189 -28.11 -38.22 -43.59
N GLU A 190 -26.85 -38.64 -43.48
CA GLU A 190 -25.82 -37.95 -42.68
C GLU A 190 -25.54 -36.54 -43.21
N LEU A 191 -25.37 -36.38 -44.53
CA LEU A 191 -25.21 -35.05 -45.15
C LEU A 191 -26.43 -34.14 -44.95
N GLN A 192 -27.65 -34.69 -44.99
CA GLN A 192 -28.86 -33.92 -44.69
C GLN A 192 -28.92 -33.49 -43.21
N HIS A 193 -28.52 -34.37 -42.28
CA HIS A 193 -28.46 -34.02 -40.86
C HIS A 193 -27.40 -32.95 -40.59
N GLN A 194 -26.19 -33.10 -41.13
CA GLN A 194 -25.11 -32.11 -41.03
C GLN A 194 -25.53 -30.75 -41.62
N ASN A 195 -26.22 -30.72 -42.76
CA ASN A 195 -26.70 -29.47 -43.36
C ASN A 195 -27.76 -28.79 -42.48
N ASN A 196 -28.67 -29.55 -41.87
CA ASN A 196 -29.65 -29.01 -40.91
C ASN A 196 -28.99 -28.45 -39.64
N ASP A 197 -27.98 -29.14 -39.09
CA ASP A 197 -27.25 -28.65 -37.92
C ASP A 197 -26.37 -27.43 -38.25
N LEU A 198 -25.71 -27.40 -39.42
CA LEU A 198 -24.99 -26.21 -39.91
C LEU A 198 -25.92 -25.01 -40.13
N GLN A 199 -27.15 -25.21 -40.63
CA GLN A 199 -28.14 -24.12 -40.74
C GLN A 199 -28.63 -23.63 -39.38
N ARG A 200 -28.71 -24.53 -38.39
CA ARG A 200 -29.06 -24.21 -36.99
C ARG A 200 -27.92 -23.47 -36.28
N GLU A 201 -26.66 -23.85 -36.51
CA GLU A 201 -25.48 -23.10 -36.07
C GLU A 201 -25.40 -21.72 -36.72
N LEU A 202 -25.62 -21.62 -38.05
CA LEU A 202 -25.71 -20.34 -38.76
C LEU A 202 -26.83 -19.44 -38.19
N GLY A 203 -27.97 -20.03 -37.81
CA GLY A 203 -29.07 -19.33 -37.16
C GLY A 203 -28.72 -18.83 -35.75
N ASN A 204 -27.96 -19.61 -34.99
CA ASN A 204 -27.46 -19.22 -33.67
C ASN A 204 -26.40 -18.11 -33.78
N LEU A 205 -25.41 -18.27 -34.68
CA LEU A 205 -24.36 -17.28 -34.95
C LEU A 205 -24.95 -15.95 -35.44
N LYS A 206 -26.01 -15.96 -36.24
CA LYS A 206 -26.73 -14.73 -36.63
C LYS A 206 -27.38 -14.03 -35.43
N LYS A 207 -28.07 -14.77 -34.56
CA LYS A 207 -28.64 -14.22 -33.31
C LYS A 207 -27.57 -13.70 -32.37
N GLU A 208 -26.44 -14.39 -32.27
CA GLU A 208 -25.32 -13.96 -31.44
C GLU A 208 -24.67 -12.69 -32.01
N LEU A 209 -24.46 -12.60 -33.33
CA LEU A 209 -24.00 -11.39 -34.01
C LEU A 209 -24.97 -10.19 -33.86
N GLU A 210 -26.27 -10.44 -33.90
CA GLU A 210 -27.28 -9.41 -33.65
C GLU A 210 -27.25 -8.94 -32.19
N LEU A 211 -27.08 -9.88 -31.24
CA LEU A 211 -26.89 -9.58 -29.82
C LEU A 211 -25.53 -8.90 -29.52
N THR A 212 -24.46 -9.21 -30.26
CA THR A 212 -23.17 -8.52 -30.12
C THR A 212 -23.26 -7.10 -30.65
N ASN A 213 -23.96 -6.86 -31.77
CA ASN A 213 -24.20 -5.53 -32.32
C ASN A 213 -25.09 -4.66 -31.42
N GLN A 214 -26.17 -5.22 -30.85
CA GLN A 214 -26.98 -4.51 -29.85
C GLN A 214 -26.16 -4.15 -28.60
N LYS A 215 -25.29 -5.06 -28.12
CA LYS A 215 -24.39 -4.79 -27.00
C LYS A 215 -23.31 -3.75 -27.34
N LEU A 216 -22.74 -3.79 -28.54
CA LEU A 216 -21.78 -2.77 -29.02
C LEU A 216 -22.44 -1.39 -29.08
N GLY A 217 -23.63 -1.28 -29.67
CA GLY A 217 -24.41 -0.04 -29.69
C GLY A 217 -24.76 0.47 -28.28
N SER A 218 -25.07 -0.44 -27.36
CA SER A 218 -25.34 -0.11 -25.95
C SER A 218 -24.07 0.38 -25.23
N SER A 219 -22.92 -0.26 -25.42
CA SER A 219 -21.64 0.18 -24.85
C SER A 219 -21.20 1.53 -25.43
N MET A 220 -21.34 1.73 -26.75
CA MET A 220 -21.07 3.04 -27.38
C MET A 220 -22.00 4.13 -26.84
N HIS A 221 -23.28 3.83 -26.59
CA HIS A 221 -24.21 4.75 -25.95
C HIS A 221 -23.84 5.03 -24.49
N SER A 222 -23.41 4.01 -23.74
CA SER A 222 -22.98 4.11 -22.34
C SER A 222 -21.71 4.96 -22.21
N ILE A 223 -20.69 4.73 -23.04
CA ILE A 223 -19.49 5.59 -23.12
C ILE A 223 -19.90 7.05 -23.42
N LYS A 224 -20.79 7.25 -24.40
CA LYS A 224 -21.28 8.58 -24.79
C LYS A 224 -22.12 9.27 -23.70
N THR A 225 -22.76 8.52 -22.80
CA THR A 225 -23.54 9.07 -21.67
C THR A 225 -22.76 9.18 -20.37
N PHE A 226 -21.70 8.40 -20.19
CA PHE A 226 -20.80 8.46 -19.03
C PHE A 226 -19.76 9.60 -19.16
N TRP A 227 -19.18 9.83 -20.34
CA TRP A 227 -18.18 10.90 -20.51
C TRP A 227 -18.80 12.28 -20.79
N SER A 228 -20.06 12.34 -21.25
CA SER A 228 -20.70 13.62 -21.61
C SER A 228 -21.01 14.55 -20.44
N PRO A 229 -21.39 14.12 -19.22
CA PRO A 229 -21.62 15.02 -18.08
C PRO A 229 -20.32 15.66 -17.60
N GLU A 230 -19.27 14.86 -17.45
CA GLU A 230 -17.91 15.26 -17.08
C GLU A 230 -17.34 16.25 -18.09
N LEU A 231 -17.35 15.93 -19.38
CA LEU A 231 -16.93 16.85 -20.45
C LEU A 231 -17.78 18.13 -20.49
N LYS A 232 -19.07 18.07 -20.15
CA LYS A 232 -19.95 19.25 -20.05
C LYS A 232 -19.61 20.11 -18.83
N LYS A 233 -19.21 19.50 -17.71
CA LYS A 233 -18.73 20.18 -16.49
C LYS A 233 -17.37 20.84 -16.71
N GLU A 234 -16.42 20.15 -17.35
CA GLU A 234 -15.14 20.72 -17.81
C GLU A 234 -15.35 21.89 -18.78
N ARG A 235 -16.24 21.74 -19.77
CA ARG A 235 -16.57 22.83 -20.73
C ARG A 235 -17.26 24.02 -20.05
N ALA A 236 -18.02 23.80 -18.96
CA ALA A 236 -18.61 24.89 -18.17
C ALA A 236 -17.54 25.66 -17.37
N LEU A 237 -16.66 24.96 -16.66
CA LEU A 237 -15.54 25.56 -15.91
C LEU A 237 -14.59 26.36 -16.83
N ARG A 238 -14.27 25.83 -18.01
CA ARG A 238 -13.45 26.56 -19.01
C ARG A 238 -14.15 27.78 -19.60
N LYS A 239 -15.48 27.76 -19.72
CA LYS A 239 -16.24 28.95 -20.11
C LYS A 239 -16.16 30.03 -19.02
N GLU A 240 -16.19 29.64 -17.75
CA GLU A 240 -16.01 30.55 -16.61
C GLU A 240 -14.59 31.17 -16.61
N GLU A 241 -13.55 30.36 -16.80
CA GLU A 241 -12.16 30.81 -16.88
C GLU A 241 -11.93 31.75 -18.08
N SER A 242 -12.52 31.44 -19.25
CA SER A 242 -12.51 32.32 -20.42
C SER A 242 -13.23 33.66 -20.18
N THR A 243 -14.36 33.67 -19.42
CA THR A 243 -15.01 34.94 -19.04
C THR A 243 -14.19 35.77 -18.05
N LYS A 244 -13.42 35.13 -17.15
CA LYS A 244 -12.49 35.84 -16.25
C LYS A 244 -11.36 36.50 -17.02
N TYR A 245 -10.74 35.78 -17.97
CA TYR A 245 -9.75 36.35 -18.90
C TYR A 245 -10.30 37.58 -19.66
N SER A 246 -11.52 37.48 -20.20
CA SER A 246 -12.15 38.60 -20.92
C SER A 246 -12.33 39.84 -20.04
N LEU A 247 -12.76 39.67 -18.78
CA LEU A 247 -12.96 40.76 -17.83
C LEU A 247 -11.65 41.45 -17.46
N ILE A 248 -10.58 40.69 -17.21
CA ILE A 248 -9.24 41.21 -16.91
C ILE A 248 -8.67 41.99 -18.11
N ASN A 249 -8.92 41.52 -19.34
CA ASN A 249 -8.51 42.21 -20.57
C ASN A 249 -9.27 43.54 -20.78
N GLU A 250 -10.54 43.63 -20.37
CA GLU A 250 -11.27 44.91 -20.34
C GLU A 250 -10.75 45.86 -19.25
N GLN A 251 -10.46 45.36 -18.05
CA GLN A 251 -9.84 46.14 -16.97
C GLN A 251 -8.47 46.72 -17.40
N LEU A 252 -7.64 45.91 -18.09
CA LEU A 252 -6.37 46.37 -18.65
C LEU A 252 -6.56 47.53 -19.66
N LYS A 253 -7.59 47.48 -20.52
CA LYS A 253 -7.87 48.56 -21.49
C LYS A 253 -8.24 49.88 -20.80
N LEU A 254 -9.03 49.81 -19.72
CA LEU A 254 -9.39 50.98 -18.92
C LEU A 254 -8.14 51.61 -18.27
N LEU A 255 -7.32 50.81 -17.59
CA LEU A 255 -6.08 51.28 -16.94
C LEU A 255 -5.07 51.88 -17.94
N ASN A 256 -4.92 51.31 -19.14
CA ASN A 256 -4.07 51.91 -20.18
C ASN A 256 -4.65 53.26 -20.68
N SER A 257 -5.97 53.43 -20.72
CA SER A 257 -6.60 54.73 -21.06
C SER A 257 -6.39 55.77 -19.98
N GLU A 258 -6.42 55.38 -18.70
CA GLU A 258 -6.20 56.28 -17.56
C GLU A 258 -4.74 56.70 -17.44
N ASN A 259 -3.79 55.77 -17.56
CA ASN A 259 -2.36 56.09 -17.62
C ASN A 259 -2.05 57.02 -18.82
N GLN A 260 -2.65 56.79 -20.00
CA GLN A 260 -2.51 57.72 -21.13
C GLN A 260 -3.02 59.13 -20.82
N LYS A 261 -4.15 59.27 -20.10
CA LYS A 261 -4.69 60.58 -19.68
C LYS A 261 -3.77 61.27 -18.68
N GLN A 262 -3.30 60.56 -17.64
CA GLN A 262 -2.34 61.11 -16.67
C GLN A 262 -1.03 61.52 -17.36
N SER A 263 -0.50 60.67 -18.25
CA SER A 263 0.71 60.97 -19.04
C SER A 263 0.57 62.19 -19.95
N MET A 264 -0.63 62.49 -20.46
CA MET A 264 -0.90 63.74 -21.20
C MET A 264 -1.04 64.94 -20.27
N MET A 265 -1.66 64.79 -19.10
CA MET A 265 -1.80 65.84 -18.10
C MET A 265 -0.44 66.28 -17.53
N VAL A 266 0.45 65.32 -17.22
CA VAL A 266 1.83 65.60 -16.79
C VAL A 266 2.56 66.44 -17.84
N ARG A 267 2.47 66.10 -19.13
CA ARG A 267 3.11 66.90 -20.21
C ARG A 267 2.53 68.31 -20.33
N GLN A 268 1.23 68.50 -20.11
CA GLN A 268 0.63 69.83 -20.09
C GLN A 268 1.15 70.68 -18.92
N LEU A 269 1.32 70.07 -17.74
CA LEU A 269 1.91 70.73 -16.57
C LEU A 269 3.40 71.04 -16.78
N GLU A 270 4.18 70.12 -17.34
CA GLU A 270 5.58 70.34 -17.75
C GLU A 270 5.72 71.54 -18.71
N GLU A 271 4.83 71.66 -19.69
CA GLU A 271 4.86 72.74 -20.68
C GLU A 271 4.36 74.09 -20.12
N GLU A 272 3.36 74.10 -19.23
CA GLU A 272 3.01 75.30 -18.44
C GLU A 272 4.18 75.78 -17.58
N LEU A 273 4.88 74.87 -16.90
CA LEU A 273 6.01 75.18 -16.03
C LEU A 273 7.21 75.71 -16.83
N ARG A 274 7.41 75.18 -18.05
CA ARG A 274 8.39 75.67 -19.03
C ARG A 274 8.08 77.09 -19.55
N LEU A 275 6.80 77.42 -19.73
CA LEU A 275 6.36 78.74 -20.20
C LEU A 275 6.40 79.83 -19.10
N ARG A 276 6.15 79.47 -17.83
CA ARG A 276 6.16 80.39 -16.67
C ARG A 276 7.59 80.68 -16.14
N MET A 277 8.50 81.06 -17.04
CA MET A 277 9.96 80.98 -16.88
C MET A 277 10.63 81.99 -15.90
N ARG A 278 10.00 82.37 -14.75
CA ARG A 278 10.60 83.31 -13.77
C ARG A 278 10.42 83.05 -12.27
N VAL A 279 9.50 82.20 -11.79
CA VAL A 279 9.41 81.81 -10.36
C VAL A 279 8.94 80.35 -10.25
N PRO A 280 9.60 79.47 -9.47
CA PRO A 280 9.08 78.12 -9.22
C PRO A 280 7.84 78.19 -8.32
N ASN A 281 6.69 77.70 -8.80
CA ASN A 281 5.55 77.46 -7.91
C ASN A 281 5.64 76.06 -7.29
N VAL A 282 5.82 76.01 -5.98
CA VAL A 282 6.04 74.76 -5.21
C VAL A 282 4.81 73.84 -5.26
N GLU A 283 3.61 74.41 -5.34
CA GLU A 283 2.35 73.65 -5.40
C GLU A 283 2.29 72.79 -6.67
N VAL A 284 2.59 73.36 -7.84
CA VAL A 284 2.59 72.64 -9.12
C VAL A 284 3.70 71.58 -9.16
N GLN A 285 4.85 71.83 -8.52
CA GLN A 285 5.90 70.81 -8.37
C GLN A 285 5.46 69.65 -7.47
N HIS A 286 4.62 69.91 -6.45
CA HIS A 286 4.07 68.87 -5.59
C HIS A 286 2.99 68.04 -6.32
N GLU A 287 2.05 68.68 -7.03
CA GLU A 287 1.05 68.00 -7.86
C GLU A 287 1.70 67.13 -8.95
N MET A 288 2.73 67.65 -9.61
CA MET A 288 3.51 66.89 -10.61
C MET A 288 4.21 65.67 -9.99
N GLN A 289 4.75 65.78 -8.76
CA GLN A 289 5.35 64.64 -8.06
C GLN A 289 4.32 63.59 -7.65
N VAL A 290 3.11 63.98 -7.25
CA VAL A 290 2.01 63.04 -6.97
C VAL A 290 1.61 62.31 -8.26
N LEU A 291 1.45 63.02 -9.38
CA LEU A 291 1.11 62.42 -10.67
C LEU A 291 2.20 61.48 -11.21
N TYR A 292 3.49 61.77 -11.00
CA TYR A 292 4.56 60.80 -11.33
C TYR A 292 4.45 59.52 -10.50
N ASN A 293 4.20 59.65 -9.19
CA ASN A 293 4.07 58.50 -8.29
C ASN A 293 2.84 57.62 -8.65
N GLU A 294 1.71 58.24 -9.00
CA GLU A 294 0.51 57.53 -9.48
C GLU A 294 0.75 56.84 -10.83
N ASN A 295 1.42 57.52 -11.77
CA ASN A 295 1.77 56.95 -13.06
C ASN A 295 2.71 55.73 -12.92
N GLU A 296 3.68 55.80 -11.99
CA GLU A 296 4.54 54.66 -11.66
C GLU A 296 3.75 53.49 -11.05
N HIS A 297 2.75 53.77 -10.20
CA HIS A 297 1.83 52.75 -9.65
C HIS A 297 1.01 52.07 -10.76
N LEU A 298 0.31 52.86 -11.58
CA LEU A 298 -0.47 52.34 -12.71
C LEU A 298 0.40 51.57 -13.70
N THR A 299 1.64 52.00 -13.92
CA THR A 299 2.59 51.30 -14.79
C THR A 299 3.00 49.94 -14.20
N ARG A 300 3.18 49.83 -12.88
CA ARG A 300 3.41 48.55 -12.19
C ARG A 300 2.18 47.63 -12.22
N GLU A 301 0.98 48.16 -12.00
CA GLU A 301 -0.27 47.37 -12.12
C GLU A 301 -0.51 46.88 -13.55
N ILE A 302 -0.26 47.73 -14.56
CA ILE A 302 -0.34 47.35 -15.98
C ILE A 302 0.68 46.27 -16.35
N ALA A 303 1.85 46.23 -15.71
CA ALA A 303 2.82 45.14 -15.90
C ALA A 303 2.30 43.81 -15.32
N ILE A 304 1.88 43.81 -14.03
CA ILE A 304 1.34 42.63 -13.34
C ILE A 304 0.11 42.06 -14.07
N LEU A 305 -0.79 42.92 -14.56
CA LEU A 305 -1.96 42.51 -15.33
C LEU A 305 -1.60 41.95 -16.71
N ARG A 306 -0.52 42.42 -17.36
CA ARG A 306 -0.04 41.85 -18.62
C ARG A 306 0.58 40.47 -18.43
N ASP A 307 1.30 40.24 -17.34
CA ASP A 307 1.96 38.95 -17.09
C ASP A 307 0.96 37.88 -16.61
N THR A 308 0.00 38.23 -15.75
CA THR A 308 -1.13 37.32 -15.45
C THR A 308 -2.03 37.04 -16.67
N ILE A 309 -2.16 37.98 -17.61
CA ILE A 309 -2.82 37.73 -18.91
C ILE A 309 -2.05 36.67 -19.74
N LYS A 310 -0.71 36.74 -19.83
CA LYS A 310 0.10 35.72 -20.52
C LYS A 310 -0.02 34.35 -19.87
N GLU A 311 -0.01 34.30 -18.54
CA GLU A 311 -0.15 33.05 -17.77
C GLU A 311 -1.52 32.40 -18.05
N LEU A 312 -2.61 33.19 -18.03
CA LEU A 312 -3.95 32.71 -18.38
C LEU A 312 -4.06 32.29 -19.85
N GLU A 313 -3.42 33.00 -20.79
CA GLU A 313 -3.38 32.62 -22.21
C GLU A 313 -2.67 31.27 -22.41
N LEU A 314 -1.49 31.09 -21.81
CA LEU A 314 -0.75 29.83 -21.83
C LEU A 314 -1.59 28.70 -21.22
N ARG A 315 -2.19 28.93 -20.05
CA ARG A 315 -3.03 27.95 -19.35
C ARG A 315 -4.25 27.55 -20.18
N ILE A 316 -4.92 28.49 -20.83
CA ILE A 316 -6.07 28.23 -21.71
C ILE A 316 -5.64 27.42 -22.93
N GLU A 317 -4.49 27.72 -23.53
CA GLU A 317 -3.99 27.00 -24.71
C GLU A 317 -3.51 25.58 -24.37
N THR A 318 -2.76 25.39 -23.27
CA THR A 318 -2.39 24.06 -22.76
C THR A 318 -3.63 23.22 -22.44
N GLN A 319 -4.66 23.80 -21.81
CA GLN A 319 -5.93 23.12 -21.56
C GLN A 319 -6.66 22.73 -22.87
N LYS A 320 -6.63 23.60 -23.88
CA LYS A 320 -7.23 23.37 -25.20
C LYS A 320 -6.52 22.24 -25.95
N GLN A 321 -5.19 22.21 -25.95
CA GLN A 321 -4.38 21.12 -26.51
C GLN A 321 -4.64 19.81 -25.76
N THR A 322 -4.69 19.84 -24.43
CA THR A 322 -5.03 18.66 -23.60
C THR A 322 -6.42 18.10 -23.96
N LEU A 323 -7.42 18.96 -24.18
CA LEU A 323 -8.76 18.54 -24.56
C LEU A 323 -8.82 18.01 -26.00
N GLN A 324 -8.07 18.59 -26.93
CA GLN A 324 -7.94 18.05 -28.30
C GLN A 324 -7.27 16.66 -28.29
N ALA A 325 -6.19 16.48 -27.53
CA ALA A 325 -5.54 15.18 -27.36
C ALA A 325 -6.47 14.13 -26.71
N ARG A 326 -7.33 14.53 -25.75
CA ARG A 326 -8.36 13.66 -25.18
C ARG A 326 -9.48 13.31 -26.17
N ASP A 327 -10.04 14.28 -26.88
CA ASP A 327 -11.08 14.03 -27.91
C ASP A 327 -10.52 13.15 -29.06
N GLU A 328 -9.25 13.34 -29.47
CA GLU A 328 -8.56 12.43 -30.40
C GLU A 328 -8.34 11.03 -29.83
N SER A 329 -7.95 10.91 -28.56
CA SER A 329 -7.74 9.61 -27.91
C SER A 329 -9.05 8.84 -27.78
N ILE A 330 -10.14 9.52 -27.41
CA ILE A 330 -11.49 8.95 -27.40
C ILE A 330 -11.92 8.53 -28.81
N LYS A 331 -11.64 9.35 -29.83
CA LYS A 331 -11.92 9.00 -31.24
C LYS A 331 -11.14 7.76 -31.70
N LYS A 332 -9.83 7.71 -31.45
CA LYS A 332 -8.97 6.55 -31.73
C LYS A 332 -9.45 5.31 -30.99
N LEU A 333 -9.86 5.43 -29.73
CA LEU A 333 -10.37 4.32 -28.91
C LEU A 333 -11.72 3.80 -29.42
N LEU A 334 -12.62 4.69 -29.87
CA LEU A 334 -13.87 4.30 -30.54
C LEU A 334 -13.61 3.63 -31.90
N GLU A 335 -12.65 4.12 -32.70
CA GLU A 335 -12.23 3.48 -33.95
C GLU A 335 -11.57 2.11 -33.70
N MET A 336 -10.79 1.97 -32.64
CA MET A 336 -10.23 0.67 -32.20
C MET A 336 -11.32 -0.30 -31.74
N LEU A 337 -12.35 0.17 -31.02
CA LEU A 337 -13.51 -0.64 -30.62
C LEU A 337 -14.42 -1.04 -31.80
N GLN A 338 -14.43 -0.27 -32.89
CA GLN A 338 -15.09 -0.67 -34.14
C GLN A 338 -14.26 -1.67 -34.96
N ASN A 339 -12.93 -1.55 -34.95
CA ASN A 339 -12.03 -2.40 -35.74
C ASN A 339 -11.66 -3.73 -35.03
N LYS A 340 -11.69 -3.79 -33.69
CA LYS A 340 -11.47 -5.03 -32.92
C LYS A 340 -12.80 -5.72 -32.57
N GLY A 341 -13.23 -6.62 -33.46
CA GLY A 341 -14.02 -7.76 -33.01
C GLY A 341 -13.14 -8.72 -32.18
N MET A 342 -13.72 -9.30 -31.11
CA MET A 342 -13.05 -10.15 -30.09
C MET A 342 -12.14 -9.38 -29.11
N GLY A 343 -11.94 -9.84 -27.87
CA GLY A 343 -12.47 -11.04 -27.20
C GLY A 343 -13.60 -10.77 -26.21
N LYS A 344 -14.29 -11.82 -25.73
CA LYS A 344 -15.39 -11.73 -24.76
C LYS A 344 -15.39 -12.89 -23.78
N GLU A 345 -14.77 -12.70 -22.62
CA GLU A 345 -15.12 -13.47 -21.42
C GLU A 345 -14.93 -12.60 -20.16
N GLU A 346 -13.75 -12.00 -20.00
CA GLU A 346 -13.27 -11.46 -18.72
C GLU A 346 -13.92 -10.12 -18.30
N GLU A 347 -14.12 -9.15 -19.20
CA GLU A 347 -14.80 -7.88 -18.87
C GLU A 347 -16.25 -8.08 -18.37
N ARG A 348 -16.88 -9.21 -18.72
CA ARG A 348 -18.31 -9.45 -18.41
C ARG A 348 -18.58 -9.63 -16.92
N ILE A 349 -17.56 -9.95 -16.12
CA ILE A 349 -17.63 -10.11 -14.66
C ILE A 349 -17.46 -8.77 -13.94
N ILE A 350 -16.63 -7.87 -14.50
CA ILE A 350 -16.27 -6.60 -13.86
C ILE A 350 -17.45 -5.60 -13.86
N TYR A 351 -18.22 -5.53 -14.96
CA TYR A 351 -19.33 -4.57 -15.09
C TYR A 351 -20.74 -5.10 -14.80
N SER A 352 -20.92 -6.42 -14.62
CA SER A 352 -22.25 -6.99 -14.27
C SER A 352 -22.61 -6.84 -12.78
N SER A 353 -21.60 -6.87 -11.91
CA SER A 353 -21.75 -6.71 -10.45
C SER A 353 -22.16 -5.30 -10.01
N GLY A 354 -21.99 -4.28 -10.87
CA GLY A 354 -22.36 -2.89 -10.57
C GLY A 354 -23.82 -2.50 -10.89
N ASN A 355 -24.61 -3.36 -11.56
CA ASN A 355 -25.97 -3.00 -12.00
C ASN A 355 -26.98 -4.18 -12.03
N SER A 356 -26.63 -5.31 -11.41
CA SER A 356 -27.61 -6.36 -11.08
C SER A 356 -27.73 -6.45 -9.55
N PHE A 357 -28.96 -6.38 -9.03
CA PHE A 357 -29.19 -6.68 -7.62
C PHE A 357 -28.82 -8.14 -7.36
N HIS A 358 -27.98 -8.39 -6.36
CA HIS A 358 -27.66 -9.74 -5.90
C HIS A 358 -28.97 -10.40 -5.45
N ALA A 359 -29.43 -11.43 -6.18
CA ALA A 359 -30.78 -11.95 -6.04
C ALA A 359 -31.01 -12.71 -4.71
N ASP A 360 -29.94 -13.31 -4.19
CA ASP A 360 -29.95 -14.11 -2.97
C ASP A 360 -29.45 -13.32 -1.76
N ALA A 361 -29.95 -13.67 -0.56
CA ALA A 361 -29.48 -13.09 0.70
C ALA A 361 -28.28 -13.88 1.25
N GLY A 362 -27.15 -13.20 1.44
CA GLY A 362 -25.90 -13.82 1.93
C GLY A 362 -24.67 -13.02 1.53
N PRO A 363 -23.46 -13.57 1.74
CA PRO A 363 -22.23 -12.98 1.22
C PRO A 363 -22.17 -13.10 -0.32
N TRP A 364 -21.57 -12.13 -1.01
CA TRP A 364 -21.42 -12.19 -2.47
C TRP A 364 -20.42 -13.25 -2.95
N ILE A 365 -19.41 -13.54 -2.13
CA ILE A 365 -18.45 -14.64 -2.33
C ILE A 365 -18.53 -15.52 -1.08
N ILE A 366 -18.77 -16.82 -1.29
CA ILE A 366 -18.76 -17.79 -0.19
C ILE A 366 -17.29 -18.08 0.16
N PRO A 367 -16.85 -17.86 1.42
CA PRO A 367 -15.48 -18.17 1.82
C PRO A 367 -15.21 -19.68 1.80
N THR A 368 -13.96 -20.05 1.53
CA THR A 368 -13.46 -21.41 1.72
C THR A 368 -13.46 -21.83 3.20
N GLN A 369 -13.10 -23.09 3.46
CA GLN A 369 -12.88 -23.61 4.81
C GLN A 369 -11.61 -24.46 4.85
N GLY A 370 -10.59 -23.98 5.56
CA GLY A 370 -9.30 -24.66 5.73
C GLY A 370 -8.36 -24.52 4.53
N GLU A 371 -8.59 -23.57 3.62
CA GLU A 371 -7.77 -23.44 2.41
C GLU A 371 -6.65 -22.39 2.58
N PRO A 372 -5.41 -22.67 2.11
CA PRO A 372 -4.25 -21.85 2.44
C PRO A 372 -4.14 -20.53 1.64
N TRP A 373 -3.46 -19.56 2.24
CA TRP A 373 -3.02 -18.31 1.62
C TRP A 373 -1.60 -17.94 2.10
N PRO A 374 -0.63 -17.70 1.20
CA PRO A 374 -0.61 -18.08 -0.22
C PRO A 374 -0.86 -19.58 -0.47
N MET A 375 -1.40 -19.91 -1.65
CA MET A 375 -1.58 -21.28 -2.14
C MET A 375 -0.24 -22.00 -2.35
N PRO A 376 0.02 -23.16 -1.70
CA PRO A 376 1.28 -23.88 -1.84
C PRO A 376 1.61 -24.35 -3.26
N ALA A 377 2.90 -24.47 -3.57
CA ALA A 377 3.40 -24.92 -4.87
C ALA A 377 2.84 -26.31 -5.26
N ASN A 378 2.92 -27.28 -4.35
CA ASN A 378 2.39 -28.63 -4.53
C ASN A 378 1.63 -29.12 -3.27
N ARG A 379 0.45 -29.71 -3.48
CA ARG A 379 -0.44 -30.20 -2.43
C ARG A 379 -1.25 -31.40 -2.94
N THR A 380 -1.14 -32.53 -2.24
CA THR A 380 -1.98 -33.72 -2.46
C THR A 380 -2.86 -33.92 -1.23
N GLN A 381 -4.18 -33.82 -1.42
CA GLN A 381 -5.17 -33.93 -0.34
C GLN A 381 -6.05 -35.15 -0.54
N HIS A 382 -6.47 -35.75 0.58
CA HIS A 382 -7.46 -36.82 0.64
C HIS A 382 -8.69 -36.35 1.44
N ASP A 383 -9.85 -36.95 1.19
CA ASP A 383 -11.10 -36.58 1.87
C ASP A 383 -11.18 -37.09 3.32
N SER A 384 -10.28 -38.02 3.70
CA SER A 384 -10.19 -38.50 5.08
C SER A 384 -9.63 -37.43 6.00
N PHE A 385 -10.19 -37.32 7.21
CA PHE A 385 -9.96 -36.20 8.12
C PHE A 385 -9.69 -36.64 9.56
N MET A 386 -9.04 -35.80 10.34
CA MET A 386 -8.73 -36.03 11.76
C MET A 386 -9.31 -34.91 12.63
N PHE A 387 -9.67 -35.24 13.87
CA PHE A 387 -10.00 -34.22 14.87
C PHE A 387 -8.75 -33.78 15.62
N VAL A 388 -8.52 -32.48 15.73
CA VAL A 388 -7.56 -31.87 16.66
C VAL A 388 -8.33 -31.42 17.89
N ARG A 389 -7.84 -31.73 19.10
CA ARG A 389 -8.37 -31.16 20.35
C ARG A 389 -7.43 -30.05 20.85
N PRO A 390 -7.78 -28.76 20.72
CA PRO A 390 -6.83 -27.66 20.91
C PRO A 390 -6.24 -27.51 22.33
N GLY A 391 -6.90 -28.06 23.36
CA GLY A 391 -6.36 -28.09 24.73
C GLY A 391 -5.30 -29.16 24.99
N ASP A 392 -5.31 -30.25 24.20
CA ASP A 392 -4.43 -31.41 24.36
C ASP A 392 -3.37 -31.47 23.25
N PHE A 393 -3.43 -30.55 22.29
CA PHE A 393 -2.57 -30.51 21.12
C PHE A 393 -1.21 -29.87 21.46
N GLU A 394 -0.12 -30.54 21.06
CA GLU A 394 1.25 -30.03 21.21
C GLU A 394 1.96 -29.81 19.88
N ILE A 395 2.87 -28.84 19.88
CA ILE A 395 3.87 -28.65 18.84
C ILE A 395 5.21 -29.06 19.47
N GLU A 396 5.88 -30.07 18.92
CA GLU A 396 7.20 -30.52 19.36
C GLU A 396 8.26 -30.05 18.36
N VAL A 397 9.35 -29.44 18.84
CA VAL A 397 10.45 -28.93 18.01
C VAL A 397 11.71 -29.73 18.33
N ASN A 398 12.41 -30.22 17.30
CA ASN A 398 13.58 -31.09 17.47
C ASN A 398 14.87 -30.38 17.94
N ASN A 399 14.98 -29.07 17.70
CA ASN A 399 16.19 -28.27 17.89
C ASN A 399 15.94 -27.17 18.95
N SER A 400 16.98 -26.72 19.65
CA SER A 400 16.92 -25.67 20.69
C SER A 400 16.83 -24.25 20.10
N CYS A 401 16.07 -24.08 19.02
CA CYS A 401 16.01 -22.84 18.25
C CYS A 401 15.04 -21.83 18.89
N GLU A 402 15.53 -20.65 19.25
CA GLU A 402 14.77 -19.64 20.01
C GLU A 402 13.58 -19.08 19.22
N ILE A 403 13.78 -18.80 17.93
CA ILE A 403 12.72 -18.35 16.99
C ILE A 403 11.58 -19.39 16.93
N LEU A 404 11.90 -20.69 16.86
CA LEU A 404 10.88 -21.76 16.86
C LEU A 404 10.24 -21.97 18.24
N ARG A 405 10.96 -21.67 19.33
CA ARG A 405 10.42 -21.70 20.70
C ARG A 405 9.33 -20.63 20.87
N ASP A 406 9.55 -19.41 20.37
CA ASP A 406 8.51 -18.37 20.34
C ASP A 406 7.36 -18.76 19.39
N ALA A 407 7.67 -19.14 18.15
CA ALA A 407 6.66 -19.52 17.17
C ALA A 407 5.74 -20.63 17.67
N LYS A 408 6.25 -21.64 18.41
CA LYS A 408 5.44 -22.65 19.10
C LYS A 408 4.37 -22.01 19.99
N PHE A 409 4.70 -21.01 20.79
CA PHE A 409 3.73 -20.33 21.66
C PHE A 409 2.75 -19.47 20.85
N ARG A 410 3.22 -18.72 19.84
CA ARG A 410 2.36 -17.91 18.96
C ARG A 410 1.30 -18.78 18.26
N TYR A 411 1.73 -19.84 17.58
CA TYR A 411 0.80 -20.71 16.85
C TYR A 411 -0.11 -21.53 17.77
N LYS A 412 0.35 -21.96 18.96
CA LYS A 412 -0.55 -22.58 19.95
C LYS A 412 -1.63 -21.60 20.43
N SER A 413 -1.32 -20.31 20.55
CA SER A 413 -2.31 -19.26 20.84
C SER A 413 -3.34 -19.09 19.71
N ILE A 414 -2.88 -19.03 18.45
CA ILE A 414 -3.76 -18.95 17.25
C ILE A 414 -4.73 -20.15 17.20
N ILE A 415 -4.22 -21.37 17.39
CA ILE A 415 -5.01 -22.61 17.40
C ILE A 415 -6.07 -22.59 18.54
N LEU A 416 -5.72 -22.07 19.71
CA LEU A 416 -6.66 -21.88 20.83
C LEU A 416 -7.70 -20.78 20.56
N THR A 417 -7.40 -19.78 19.74
CA THR A 417 -8.34 -18.73 19.34
C THR A 417 -9.36 -19.26 18.33
N GLU A 418 -8.94 -19.96 17.27
CA GLU A 418 -9.88 -20.62 16.34
C GLU A 418 -10.79 -21.63 17.09
N ALA A 419 -10.25 -22.33 18.09
CA ALA A 419 -11.03 -23.21 18.98
C ALA A 419 -12.09 -22.47 19.81
N ARG A 420 -11.82 -21.24 20.24
CA ARG A 420 -12.79 -20.40 20.96
C ARG A 420 -13.89 -19.91 20.02
N ILE A 421 -13.52 -19.50 18.82
CA ILE A 421 -14.43 -18.96 17.81
C ILE A 421 -15.33 -20.07 17.23
N SER A 422 -14.78 -21.26 17.00
CA SER A 422 -15.54 -22.46 16.63
C SER A 422 -16.73 -22.74 17.56
N ARG A 423 -16.62 -22.38 18.85
CA ARG A 423 -17.70 -22.55 19.84
C ARG A 423 -18.77 -21.45 19.79
N LYS A 424 -18.45 -20.25 19.32
CA LYS A 424 -19.42 -19.17 19.07
C LYS A 424 -20.36 -19.53 17.91
N THR A 425 -19.82 -20.13 16.85
CA THR A 425 -20.52 -20.39 15.57
C THR A 425 -21.48 -21.60 15.61
N ILE A 426 -21.64 -22.27 16.76
CA ILE A 426 -22.39 -23.54 16.87
C ILE A 426 -23.91 -23.40 16.62
N GLU A 427 -24.49 -22.22 16.86
CA GLU A 427 -25.96 -22.07 16.98
C GLU A 427 -26.78 -22.24 15.67
N ARG A 428 -26.13 -22.33 14.50
CA ARG A 428 -26.85 -22.49 13.21
C ARG A 428 -26.36 -23.59 12.27
N HIS A 429 -25.13 -24.07 12.41
CA HIS A 429 -24.58 -25.05 11.47
C HIS A 429 -24.73 -26.49 12.00
N ARG A 430 -25.29 -27.39 11.17
CA ARG A 430 -25.27 -28.83 11.43
C ARG A 430 -23.82 -29.28 11.65
N ARG A 431 -23.58 -30.26 12.53
CA ARG A 431 -22.27 -30.89 12.68
C ARG A 431 -21.84 -31.51 11.34
N ILE A 432 -20.93 -30.85 10.62
CA ILE A 432 -20.45 -31.29 9.31
C ILE A 432 -19.66 -32.59 9.46
N TYR A 433 -18.76 -32.65 10.45
CA TYR A 433 -17.88 -33.79 10.69
C TYR A 433 -18.33 -34.56 11.94
N ASN A 434 -18.28 -35.89 11.87
CA ASN A 434 -18.68 -36.80 12.95
C ASN A 434 -17.69 -37.97 13.10
N ARG A 435 -17.57 -38.55 14.30
CA ARG A 435 -16.71 -39.73 14.54
C ARG A 435 -17.22 -41.03 13.90
N ASN A 436 -18.48 -41.03 13.46
CA ASN A 436 -19.12 -42.16 12.77
C ASN A 436 -19.00 -42.05 11.24
N ASP A 437 -18.29 -41.05 10.73
CA ASP A 437 -18.03 -40.87 9.31
C ASP A 437 -16.96 -41.88 8.82
N PRO A 438 -17.17 -42.63 7.71
CA PRO A 438 -16.15 -43.52 7.16
C PRO A 438 -14.82 -42.83 6.78
N LEU A 439 -14.83 -41.50 6.61
CA LEU A 439 -13.64 -40.69 6.33
C LEU A 439 -12.86 -40.28 7.59
N TYR A 440 -13.36 -40.58 8.79
CA TYR A 440 -12.72 -40.22 10.06
C TYR A 440 -11.48 -41.10 10.36
N ASN A 441 -10.28 -40.49 10.32
CA ASN A 441 -8.98 -41.13 10.55
C ASN A 441 -8.36 -40.80 11.93
N GLY A 442 -9.19 -40.63 12.96
CA GLY A 442 -8.72 -40.53 14.35
C GLY A 442 -8.42 -39.12 14.88
N MET A 443 -7.61 -39.06 15.95
CA MET A 443 -7.24 -37.82 16.64
C MET A 443 -5.81 -37.42 16.27
N LEU A 444 -5.60 -36.16 15.86
CA LEU A 444 -4.28 -35.56 15.71
C LEU A 444 -3.93 -34.79 17.00
N ASN A 445 -2.89 -35.24 17.70
CA ASN A 445 -2.49 -34.69 19.01
C ASN A 445 -1.14 -33.94 18.99
N ILE A 446 -0.26 -34.21 18.01
CA ILE A 446 1.09 -33.65 17.96
C ILE A 446 1.44 -33.22 16.53
N LEU A 447 1.98 -32.01 16.38
CA LEU A 447 2.78 -31.60 15.21
C LEU A 447 4.26 -31.69 15.56
N ARG A 448 5.01 -32.50 14.82
CA ARG A 448 6.47 -32.66 14.94
C ARG A 448 7.16 -31.73 13.95
N VAL A 449 7.83 -30.69 14.45
CA VAL A 449 8.63 -29.75 13.66
C VAL A 449 10.10 -30.18 13.69
N HIS A 450 10.66 -30.42 12.51
CA HIS A 450 12.03 -30.85 12.30
C HIS A 450 12.77 -29.86 11.39
N ILE A 451 13.77 -29.18 11.94
CA ILE A 451 14.79 -28.47 11.15
C ILE A 451 16.11 -29.24 11.16
N GLU A 452 16.97 -29.01 10.17
CA GLU A 452 18.32 -29.58 10.20
C GLU A 452 19.14 -29.08 11.41
N PRO A 453 20.19 -29.81 11.86
CA PRO A 453 20.96 -29.44 13.04
C PRO A 453 21.53 -28.02 13.01
N ASN A 454 21.97 -27.57 11.82
CA ASN A 454 22.52 -26.24 11.59
C ASN A 454 21.47 -25.21 11.11
N GLY A 455 20.22 -25.63 10.87
CA GLY A 455 19.18 -24.79 10.25
C GLY A 455 18.58 -23.70 11.15
N CYS A 456 19.06 -23.55 12.39
CA CYS A 456 18.66 -22.44 13.27
C CYS A 456 19.54 -21.22 12.99
N GLU A 457 19.18 -20.47 11.97
CA GLU A 457 19.88 -19.26 11.54
C GLU A 457 19.46 -18.04 12.38
N LEU A 458 20.35 -17.05 12.49
CA LEU A 458 20.16 -15.90 13.40
C LEU A 458 19.38 -14.73 12.78
N PHE A 459 19.60 -14.45 11.49
CA PHE A 459 18.96 -13.34 10.78
C PHE A 459 18.52 -13.80 9.38
N PRO A 460 17.34 -13.39 8.91
CA PRO A 460 16.89 -13.67 7.55
C PRO A 460 17.73 -12.91 6.52
N TYR A 461 17.84 -13.46 5.30
CA TYR A 461 18.60 -12.86 4.20
C TYR A 461 17.96 -13.18 2.84
N LEU A 462 18.34 -12.44 1.78
CA LEU A 462 17.64 -12.43 0.49
C LEU A 462 17.35 -13.83 -0.09
N HIS A 463 18.34 -14.73 -0.09
CA HIS A 463 18.21 -16.10 -0.64
C HIS A 463 18.19 -17.17 0.45
N MET A 464 17.52 -16.91 1.57
CA MET A 464 17.33 -17.90 2.64
C MET A 464 16.38 -19.02 2.20
N ASP A 465 16.61 -20.26 2.68
CA ASP A 465 15.77 -21.39 2.29
C ASP A 465 14.46 -21.41 3.10
N GLU A 466 13.39 -20.93 2.46
CA GLU A 466 12.03 -20.90 2.99
C GLU A 466 11.19 -22.14 2.60
N SER A 467 11.81 -23.20 2.07
CA SER A 467 11.11 -24.42 1.67
C SER A 467 10.74 -25.33 2.85
N TYR A 468 9.63 -26.06 2.71
CA TYR A 468 9.18 -27.02 3.70
C TYR A 468 8.33 -28.16 3.10
N GLU A 469 8.32 -29.30 3.78
CA GLU A 469 7.33 -30.36 3.60
C GLU A 469 6.43 -30.47 4.85
N LEU A 470 5.12 -30.37 4.65
CA LEU A 470 4.11 -30.61 5.69
C LEU A 470 3.28 -31.84 5.32
N THR A 471 3.46 -32.92 6.07
CA THR A 471 2.75 -34.20 5.89
C THR A 471 1.83 -34.47 7.08
N ILE A 472 0.54 -34.72 6.80
CA ILE A 472 -0.54 -34.91 7.76
C ILE A 472 -1.26 -36.22 7.40
N VAL A 473 -0.95 -37.32 8.07
CA VAL A 473 -1.51 -38.67 7.81
C VAL A 473 -1.53 -39.54 9.06
N ASN A 474 -2.44 -40.52 9.11
CA ASN A 474 -2.40 -41.65 10.06
C ASN A 474 -2.32 -41.29 11.56
N GLY A 475 -2.86 -40.14 11.97
CA GLY A 475 -2.82 -39.66 13.36
C GLY A 475 -1.64 -38.74 13.69
N GLU A 476 -0.69 -38.55 12.78
CA GLU A 476 0.49 -37.71 12.96
C GLU A 476 0.53 -36.53 11.97
N ALA A 477 1.15 -35.43 12.41
CA ALA A 477 1.55 -34.33 11.54
C ALA A 477 3.06 -34.08 11.70
N LYS A 478 3.76 -33.96 10.59
CA LYS A 478 5.21 -33.73 10.52
C LYS A 478 5.49 -32.56 9.58
N LEU A 479 6.28 -31.61 10.06
CA LEU A 479 6.78 -30.47 9.32
C LEU A 479 8.30 -30.56 9.26
N ASP A 480 8.85 -30.84 8.08
CA ASP A 480 10.27 -30.84 7.80
C ASP A 480 10.65 -29.56 7.03
N ALA A 481 11.77 -28.95 7.38
CA ALA A 481 12.37 -27.85 6.62
C ALA A 481 13.89 -27.87 6.76
N SER A 482 14.62 -27.34 5.78
CA SER A 482 16.08 -27.18 5.88
C SER A 482 16.44 -26.21 7.02
N THR A 483 15.73 -25.08 7.08
CA THR A 483 15.98 -23.98 8.02
C THR A 483 14.76 -23.64 8.89
N VAL A 484 15.01 -22.81 9.90
CA VAL A 484 14.02 -22.10 10.71
C VAL A 484 13.00 -21.32 9.86
N TRP A 485 13.39 -20.74 8.72
CA TRP A 485 12.49 -19.92 7.90
C TRP A 485 11.42 -20.76 7.24
N GLY A 486 11.78 -21.88 6.60
CA GLY A 486 10.82 -22.84 6.05
C GLY A 486 9.86 -23.38 7.12
N ALA A 487 10.38 -23.69 8.32
CA ALA A 487 9.55 -24.12 9.45
C ALA A 487 8.54 -23.02 9.90
N LEU A 488 8.91 -21.73 9.87
CA LEU A 488 7.95 -20.63 10.13
C LEU A 488 6.84 -20.56 9.07
N ARG A 489 7.16 -20.78 7.78
CA ARG A 489 6.16 -20.78 6.69
C ARG A 489 5.23 -21.98 6.75
N GLY A 490 5.76 -23.15 7.09
CA GLY A 490 4.98 -24.37 7.28
C GLY A 490 4.09 -24.34 8.52
N LEU A 491 4.50 -23.66 9.59
CA LEU A 491 3.66 -23.43 10.76
C LEU A 491 2.46 -22.51 10.44
N GLU A 492 2.65 -21.45 9.63
CA GLU A 492 1.53 -20.64 9.15
C GLU A 492 0.56 -21.50 8.34
N THR A 493 1.06 -22.22 7.33
CA THR A 493 0.23 -23.12 6.51
C THR A 493 -0.51 -24.15 7.37
N PHE A 494 0.14 -24.80 8.34
CA PHE A 494 -0.54 -25.72 9.26
C PHE A 494 -1.70 -25.04 10.02
N SER A 495 -1.50 -23.80 10.50
CA SER A 495 -2.53 -23.06 11.22
C SER A 495 -3.76 -22.73 10.36
N GLN A 496 -3.58 -22.60 9.04
CA GLN A 496 -4.63 -22.30 8.07
C GLN A 496 -5.48 -23.54 7.70
N LEU A 497 -4.91 -24.75 7.77
CA LEU A 497 -5.61 -26.00 7.41
C LEU A 497 -6.64 -26.47 8.47
N LEU A 498 -6.79 -25.74 9.57
CA LEU A 498 -7.62 -26.13 10.72
C LEU A 498 -9.05 -25.56 10.61
N ILE A 499 -10.01 -26.44 10.35
CA ILE A 499 -11.43 -26.10 10.16
C ILE A 499 -12.18 -26.16 11.50
N PRO A 500 -12.87 -25.08 11.93
CA PRO A 500 -13.82 -25.09 13.04
C PRO A 500 -14.89 -26.20 12.96
N SER A 501 -14.99 -27.07 13.97
CA SER A 501 -15.96 -28.17 14.00
C SER A 501 -16.52 -28.42 15.41
N GLY A 502 -17.31 -27.44 15.87
CA GLY A 502 -17.99 -27.46 17.17
C GLY A 502 -17.04 -27.32 18.35
N LEU A 503 -16.75 -28.43 19.03
CA LEU A 503 -15.81 -28.45 20.18
C LEU A 503 -14.37 -28.85 19.79
N ASN A 504 -14.15 -29.29 18.55
CA ASN A 504 -12.85 -29.67 18.02
C ASN A 504 -12.51 -28.80 16.80
N LEU A 505 -11.25 -28.85 16.37
CA LEU A 505 -10.88 -28.46 15.01
C LEU A 505 -10.76 -29.73 14.15
N VAL A 506 -10.87 -29.61 12.84
CA VAL A 506 -10.72 -30.68 11.84
C VAL A 506 -9.59 -30.34 10.89
N VAL A 507 -8.81 -31.33 10.48
CA VAL A 507 -7.81 -31.22 9.41
C VAL A 507 -7.94 -32.39 8.45
N LYS A 508 -7.81 -32.15 7.15
CA LYS A 508 -7.78 -33.21 6.13
C LYS A 508 -6.38 -33.84 6.03
N ASN A 509 -6.34 -35.14 5.76
CA ASN A 509 -5.09 -35.86 5.48
C ASN A 509 -4.52 -35.36 4.15
N GLN A 510 -3.29 -34.85 4.17
CA GLN A 510 -2.66 -34.24 3.01
C GLN A 510 -1.13 -34.18 3.16
N LYS A 511 -0.45 -34.06 2.02
CA LYS A 511 0.97 -33.70 1.94
C LYS A 511 1.12 -32.43 1.13
N ILE A 512 1.93 -31.50 1.63
CA ILE A 512 2.27 -30.22 1.01
C ILE A 512 3.80 -30.18 0.87
N ILE A 513 4.28 -29.80 -0.31
CA ILE A 513 5.67 -29.42 -0.55
C ILE A 513 5.62 -28.01 -1.14
N ASP A 514 6.30 -27.06 -0.50
CA ASP A 514 6.10 -25.65 -0.76
C ASP A 514 7.39 -24.84 -0.59
N ASN A 515 7.53 -23.82 -1.42
CA ASN A 515 8.64 -22.88 -1.46
C ASN A 515 8.17 -21.61 -2.20
N PRO A 516 8.78 -20.44 -1.96
CA PRO A 516 8.41 -19.23 -2.67
C PRO A 516 8.85 -19.28 -4.15
N LYS A 517 8.01 -18.72 -5.03
CA LYS A 517 8.32 -18.41 -6.43
C LYS A 517 9.44 -17.37 -6.55
N LEU A 518 9.44 -16.33 -5.70
CA LEU A 518 10.45 -15.26 -5.69
C LEU A 518 11.00 -14.95 -4.29
N SER A 519 12.26 -14.54 -4.25
CA SER A 519 13.06 -14.47 -3.02
C SER A 519 12.86 -13.19 -2.21
N HIS A 520 12.61 -12.05 -2.85
CA HIS A 520 12.33 -10.77 -2.20
C HIS A 520 10.83 -10.47 -2.23
N ARG A 521 10.16 -10.43 -1.08
CA ARG A 521 8.70 -10.27 -1.00
C ARG A 521 8.37 -9.20 0.02
N GLY A 522 8.34 -7.96 -0.46
CA GLY A 522 8.34 -6.76 0.36
C GLY A 522 6.97 -6.15 0.63
N LEU A 523 6.94 -5.38 1.71
CA LEU A 523 5.95 -4.34 1.99
C LEU A 523 6.73 -3.07 2.35
N LEU A 524 6.61 -2.03 1.54
CA LEU A 524 7.10 -0.70 1.87
C LEU A 524 6.08 0.00 2.78
N LEU A 525 6.59 0.57 3.87
CA LEU A 525 5.84 1.46 4.75
C LEU A 525 6.59 2.79 4.91
N ASP A 526 5.97 3.85 4.40
CA ASP A 526 6.32 5.22 4.72
C ASP A 526 5.89 5.54 6.16
N THR A 527 6.81 6.15 6.91
CA THR A 527 6.61 6.58 8.30
C THR A 527 7.01 8.06 8.52
N SER A 528 7.27 8.79 7.42
CA SER A 528 7.67 10.19 7.42
C SER A 528 6.49 11.13 7.16
N ARG A 529 5.69 10.88 6.11
CA ARG A 529 4.53 11.74 5.79
C ARG A 529 3.52 11.71 6.95
N HIS A 530 3.32 10.54 7.58
CA HIS A 530 2.77 10.42 8.93
C HIS A 530 3.57 9.43 9.80
N PHE A 531 3.84 9.81 11.05
CA PHE A 531 4.49 8.91 12.02
C PHE A 531 3.60 7.72 12.40
N ILE A 532 4.11 6.50 12.24
CA ILE A 532 3.41 5.24 12.57
C ILE A 532 3.99 4.67 13.88
N PRO A 533 3.24 4.59 14.99
CA PRO A 533 3.77 4.07 16.25
C PRO A 533 4.27 2.62 16.15
N VAL A 534 5.34 2.28 16.87
CA VAL A 534 6.00 0.95 16.83
C VAL A 534 5.01 -0.20 16.91
N LYS A 535 4.06 -0.19 17.85
CA LYS A 535 2.99 -1.21 17.97
C LYS A 535 2.20 -1.46 16.67
N ASP A 536 1.97 -0.40 15.89
CA ASP A 536 1.18 -0.41 14.65
C ASP A 536 2.07 -0.93 13.48
N ILE A 537 3.40 -0.79 13.58
CA ILE A 537 4.42 -1.49 12.75
C ILE A 537 4.48 -2.98 13.13
N LEU A 538 4.55 -3.33 14.43
CA LEU A 538 4.61 -4.73 14.88
C LEU A 538 3.37 -5.52 14.44
N LEU A 539 2.18 -4.92 14.50
CA LEU A 539 0.94 -5.51 13.99
C LEU A 539 1.00 -5.74 12.47
N THR A 540 1.70 -4.88 11.74
CA THR A 540 1.97 -5.05 10.30
C THR A 540 2.94 -6.22 10.06
N LEU A 541 3.99 -6.38 10.86
CA LEU A 541 4.92 -7.53 10.79
C LEU A 541 4.23 -8.87 11.08
N ASP A 542 3.26 -8.92 11.99
CA ASP A 542 2.43 -10.12 12.19
C ASP A 542 1.60 -10.45 10.94
N ALA A 543 0.92 -9.46 10.36
CA ALA A 543 0.17 -9.65 9.13
C ALA A 543 1.05 -10.06 7.95
N MET A 544 2.26 -9.50 7.81
CA MET A 544 3.26 -9.94 6.83
C MET A 544 3.64 -11.41 7.02
N SER A 545 3.86 -11.84 8.26
CA SER A 545 4.14 -13.25 8.60
C SER A 545 3.00 -14.17 8.16
N TYR A 546 1.74 -13.77 8.39
CA TYR A 546 0.56 -14.58 7.99
C TYR A 546 0.37 -14.64 6.47
N ASN A 547 0.98 -13.71 5.72
CA ASN A 547 0.96 -13.65 4.27
C ASN A 547 2.25 -14.18 3.62
N LYS A 548 3.22 -14.68 4.40
CA LYS A 548 4.54 -15.15 3.94
C LYS A 548 5.39 -14.09 3.20
N LEU A 549 5.16 -12.80 3.47
CA LEU A 549 6.10 -11.73 3.10
C LEU A 549 7.37 -11.82 3.96
N ASN A 550 8.51 -11.38 3.44
CA ASN A 550 9.82 -11.58 4.07
C ASN A 550 10.74 -10.34 4.06
N VAL A 551 10.30 -9.20 3.53
CA VAL A 551 11.00 -7.91 3.65
C VAL A 551 10.04 -6.84 4.15
N PHE A 552 10.42 -6.17 5.23
CA PHE A 552 9.85 -4.90 5.66
C PHE A 552 10.77 -3.80 5.14
N HIS A 553 10.31 -3.09 4.12
CA HIS A 553 11.02 -1.95 3.55
C HIS A 553 10.56 -0.71 4.30
N TRP A 554 11.46 -0.14 5.11
CA TRP A 554 11.11 0.94 6.03
C TRP A 554 11.59 2.27 5.48
N HIS A 555 10.66 2.97 4.82
CA HIS A 555 10.84 4.35 4.40
C HIS A 555 10.68 5.24 5.63
N ILE A 556 11.81 5.54 6.27
CA ILE A 556 11.88 6.05 7.65
C ILE A 556 12.00 7.57 7.75
N ILE A 557 12.37 8.26 6.66
CA ILE A 557 12.52 9.72 6.57
C ILE A 557 12.15 10.20 5.15
N ASP A 558 11.69 11.45 5.01
CA ASP A 558 11.33 12.12 3.73
C ASP A 558 11.28 13.65 3.98
N ASP A 559 10.83 14.46 3.02
CA ASP A 559 10.60 15.91 3.15
C ASP A 559 9.77 16.28 4.38
N ASN A 560 8.74 15.49 4.71
CA ASN A 560 7.75 15.87 5.71
C ASN A 560 8.21 15.71 7.16
N SER A 561 8.98 14.67 7.50
CA SER A 561 9.60 14.57 8.82
C SER A 561 10.84 13.66 8.88
N PHE A 562 11.58 13.81 9.97
CA PHE A 562 12.77 13.03 10.28
C PHE A 562 12.60 12.29 11.63
N PRO A 563 11.84 11.18 11.71
CA PRO A 563 11.64 10.46 12.96
C PRO A 563 12.83 9.54 13.35
N TYR A 564 13.83 9.30 12.50
CA TYR A 564 14.98 8.45 12.84
C TYR A 564 15.92 9.12 13.89
N GLU A 565 16.11 8.49 15.05
CA GLU A 565 17.05 8.97 16.09
C GLU A 565 18.52 8.62 15.73
N SER A 566 19.20 9.52 15.02
CA SER A 566 20.66 9.44 14.91
C SER A 566 21.35 9.78 16.24
N LYS A 567 22.41 9.03 16.58
CA LYS A 567 23.26 9.29 17.75
C LYS A 567 24.47 10.16 17.41
N ILE A 568 24.91 10.16 16.15
CA ILE A 568 25.92 11.08 15.63
C ILE A 568 25.31 12.46 15.40
N PHE A 569 24.08 12.54 14.88
CA PHE A 569 23.38 13.78 14.50
C PHE A 569 21.99 13.89 15.15
N PRO A 570 21.89 13.93 16.50
CA PRO A 570 20.60 13.96 17.20
C PRO A 570 19.71 15.16 16.84
N GLU A 571 20.32 16.26 16.39
CA GLU A 571 19.64 17.46 15.89
C GLU A 571 18.69 17.22 14.70
N LEU A 572 18.92 16.18 13.89
CA LEU A 572 18.04 15.79 12.78
C LEU A 572 16.63 15.48 13.32
N SER A 573 16.51 14.51 14.22
CA SER A 573 15.21 14.16 14.82
C SER A 573 14.68 15.24 15.76
N ALA A 574 15.55 15.90 16.53
CA ALA A 574 15.14 16.91 17.50
C ALA A 574 14.54 18.19 16.88
N LYS A 575 14.71 18.40 15.56
CA LYS A 575 14.10 19.50 14.80
C LYS A 575 13.19 19.04 13.66
N GLY A 576 13.48 17.89 13.05
CA GLY A 576 12.79 17.37 11.86
C GLY A 576 11.65 16.40 12.17
N ALA A 577 11.57 15.79 13.35
CA ALA A 577 10.44 14.94 13.71
C ALA A 577 9.17 15.78 13.96
N TRP A 578 7.99 15.22 13.62
CA TRP A 578 6.68 15.86 13.84
C TRP A 578 6.44 16.33 15.29
N HIS A 579 7.01 15.61 16.26
CA HIS A 579 7.01 15.94 17.68
C HIS A 579 8.15 15.17 18.39
N PRO A 580 8.73 15.64 19.50
CA PRO A 580 9.75 14.90 20.28
C PRO A 580 9.29 13.56 20.89
N SER A 581 8.04 13.14 20.66
CA SER A 581 7.50 11.81 20.99
C SER A 581 7.04 11.01 19.75
N MET A 582 7.46 11.44 18.57
CA MET A 582 7.20 10.83 17.25
C MET A 582 8.55 10.55 16.58
N VAL A 583 9.38 9.80 17.32
CA VAL A 583 10.77 9.49 17.01
C VAL A 583 10.94 7.98 17.22
N TYR A 584 11.70 7.33 16.34
CA TYR A 584 12.13 5.94 16.47
C TYR A 584 13.52 5.94 17.10
N THR A 585 13.58 5.61 18.39
CA THR A 585 14.86 5.53 19.10
C THR A 585 15.67 4.34 18.62
N SER A 586 16.96 4.35 18.95
CA SER A 586 17.83 3.20 18.72
C SER A 586 17.32 1.89 19.35
N ASP A 587 16.46 1.93 20.38
CA ASP A 587 15.89 0.71 21.00
C ASP A 587 14.56 0.30 20.34
N ASP A 588 13.72 1.24 19.91
CA ASP A 588 12.53 0.95 19.08
C ASP A 588 12.91 0.20 17.79
N ILE A 589 13.98 0.64 17.14
CA ILE A 589 14.48 0.03 15.90
C ILE A 589 14.98 -1.40 16.16
N LYS A 590 15.59 -1.68 17.33
CA LYS A 590 15.96 -3.06 17.72
C LYS A 590 14.74 -3.93 17.98
N GLU A 591 13.71 -3.41 18.64
CA GLU A 591 12.45 -4.15 18.86
C GLU A 591 11.82 -4.54 17.50
N VAL A 592 11.74 -3.60 16.55
CA VAL A 592 11.25 -3.88 15.18
C VAL A 592 12.10 -4.95 14.48
N ILE A 593 13.43 -4.86 14.54
CA ILE A 593 14.35 -5.84 13.93
C ILE A 593 14.21 -7.23 14.58
N GLU A 594 14.13 -7.33 15.91
CA GLU A 594 13.96 -8.61 16.61
C GLU A 594 12.57 -9.22 16.37
N TYR A 595 11.51 -8.41 16.36
CA TYR A 595 10.15 -8.87 16.12
C TYR A 595 9.95 -9.37 14.68
N ALA A 596 10.60 -8.71 13.71
CA ALA A 596 10.68 -9.14 12.32
C ALA A 596 11.52 -10.41 12.16
N THR A 597 12.69 -10.49 12.81
CA THR A 597 13.57 -11.67 12.80
C THR A 597 12.86 -12.92 13.33
N ASN A 598 12.11 -12.81 14.44
CA ASN A 598 11.26 -13.89 14.99
C ASN A 598 10.08 -14.31 14.08
N ARG A 599 9.93 -13.66 12.91
CA ARG A 599 8.96 -13.97 11.84
C ARG A 599 9.65 -14.29 10.50
N GLY A 600 10.98 -14.29 10.43
CA GLY A 600 11.73 -14.44 9.19
C GLY A 600 11.46 -13.28 8.22
N ILE A 601 11.40 -12.05 8.75
CA ILE A 601 11.24 -10.83 7.97
C ILE A 601 12.52 -10.01 8.12
N ARG A 602 13.13 -9.65 6.98
CA ARG A 602 14.25 -8.70 6.88
C ARG A 602 13.74 -7.29 7.14
N VAL A 603 14.52 -6.45 7.82
CA VAL A 603 14.24 -5.01 7.94
C VAL A 603 15.27 -4.27 7.09
N MET A 604 14.80 -3.73 5.97
CA MET A 604 15.61 -3.00 4.99
C MET A 604 15.25 -1.51 5.10
N PRO A 605 16.14 -0.66 5.62
CA PRO A 605 15.85 0.77 5.72
C PRO A 605 16.03 1.48 4.38
N GLU A 606 15.27 2.55 4.18
CA GLU A 606 15.50 3.55 3.14
C GLU A 606 15.92 4.88 3.74
N PHE A 607 16.97 5.46 3.18
CA PHE A 607 17.41 6.83 3.47
C PHE A 607 17.61 7.54 2.13
N ASP A 608 16.49 8.00 1.55
CA ASP A 608 16.49 8.63 0.23
C ASP A 608 17.31 9.94 0.21
N THR A 609 18.09 10.09 -0.85
CA THR A 609 18.83 11.30 -1.24
C THR A 609 19.11 11.27 -2.76
N PRO A 610 19.23 12.41 -3.46
CA PRO A 610 19.26 13.78 -2.95
C PRO A 610 17.88 14.47 -2.89
N GLY A 611 16.83 13.83 -3.43
CA GLY A 611 15.44 14.24 -3.24
C GLY A 611 14.95 13.99 -1.80
N HIS A 612 13.69 14.35 -1.53
CA HIS A 612 12.98 14.04 -0.28
C HIS A 612 13.74 14.37 1.03
N VAL A 613 14.49 15.48 1.04
CA VAL A 613 15.39 15.88 2.13
C VAL A 613 14.98 17.15 2.90
N ALA A 614 13.83 17.77 2.64
CA ALA A 614 13.45 19.04 3.26
C ALA A 614 13.45 19.01 4.80
N SER A 615 13.11 17.87 5.43
CA SER A 615 13.17 17.68 6.88
C SER A 615 14.60 17.73 7.45
N TRP A 616 15.61 17.32 6.69
CA TRP A 616 17.03 17.36 7.08
C TRP A 616 17.51 18.82 7.13
N GLY A 617 17.01 19.67 6.23
CA GLY A 617 17.31 21.11 6.17
C GLY A 617 16.84 21.90 7.40
N LEU A 618 15.97 21.33 8.24
CA LEU A 618 15.59 21.92 9.52
C LEU A 618 16.73 21.87 10.55
N SER A 619 17.63 20.87 10.45
CA SER A 619 18.84 20.80 11.27
C SER A 619 20.10 21.27 10.57
N HIS A 620 20.27 20.90 9.30
CA HIS A 620 21.44 21.17 8.46
C HIS A 620 21.07 21.90 7.15
N PRO A 621 20.58 23.16 7.21
CA PRO A 621 20.25 23.94 6.01
C PRO A 621 21.45 24.14 5.08
N GLU A 622 22.68 24.02 5.59
CA GLU A 622 23.92 24.09 4.81
C GLU A 622 24.12 22.93 3.82
N LEU A 623 23.45 21.77 4.02
CA LEU A 623 23.60 20.60 3.16
C LEU A 623 22.66 20.62 1.94
N LEU A 624 21.58 21.42 1.99
CA LEU A 624 20.59 21.55 0.92
C LEU A 624 20.94 22.71 -0.02
N THR A 625 20.47 22.64 -1.26
CA THR A 625 20.61 23.73 -2.22
C THR A 625 19.72 24.91 -1.82
N THR A 626 20.29 26.10 -1.67
CA THR A 626 19.53 27.35 -1.62
C THR A 626 19.00 27.69 -3.02
N CYS A 627 17.68 27.87 -3.16
CA CYS A 627 17.06 28.21 -4.44
C CYS A 627 17.04 29.74 -4.67
N PHE A 628 17.03 30.16 -5.95
CA PHE A 628 17.10 31.56 -6.36
C PHE A 628 15.90 31.96 -7.24
N ASP A 629 15.48 33.21 -7.11
CA ASP A 629 14.43 33.83 -7.92
C ASP A 629 14.96 34.31 -9.30
N SER A 630 14.04 34.72 -10.18
CA SER A 630 14.36 35.28 -11.50
C SER A 630 15.05 36.65 -11.45
N SER A 631 15.31 37.22 -10.26
CA SER A 631 16.14 38.42 -10.05
C SER A 631 17.58 38.08 -9.61
N GLY A 632 17.90 36.79 -9.46
CA GLY A 632 19.21 36.32 -9.02
C GLY A 632 19.43 36.42 -7.51
N LYS A 633 18.37 36.35 -6.69
CA LYS A 633 18.43 36.40 -5.22
C LYS A 633 17.90 35.11 -4.60
N PRO A 634 18.40 34.68 -3.44
CA PRO A 634 17.80 33.58 -2.69
C PRO A 634 16.30 33.83 -2.43
N ASP A 635 15.44 32.90 -2.83
CA ASP A 635 13.99 33.03 -2.69
C ASP A 635 13.47 32.59 -1.30
N GLY A 636 14.35 31.99 -0.49
CA GLY A 636 14.07 31.49 0.85
C GLY A 636 13.69 30.01 0.90
N ARG A 637 13.59 29.32 -0.25
CA ARG A 637 13.42 27.87 -0.32
C ARG A 637 14.77 27.14 -0.27
N LEU A 638 14.71 25.90 0.21
CA LEU A 638 15.74 24.89 0.04
C LEU A 638 15.20 23.80 -0.89
N GLY A 639 16.07 23.21 -1.71
CA GLY A 639 15.77 22.10 -2.60
C GLY A 639 16.54 20.83 -2.22
N PRO A 640 16.90 19.97 -3.19
CA PRO A 640 17.69 18.74 -2.96
C PRO A 640 19.01 19.01 -2.25
N LEU A 641 19.68 17.95 -1.78
CA LEU A 641 21.06 18.05 -1.28
C LEU A 641 21.97 18.72 -2.34
N ASN A 642 22.86 19.61 -1.90
CA ASN A 642 23.76 20.39 -2.76
C ASN A 642 25.01 19.57 -3.12
N PRO A 643 25.15 19.03 -4.36
CA PRO A 643 26.25 18.13 -4.69
C PRO A 643 27.62 18.83 -4.80
N ALA A 644 27.63 20.17 -4.89
CA ALA A 644 28.84 20.98 -4.89
C ALA A 644 29.39 21.21 -3.46
N ASN A 645 28.58 21.04 -2.41
CA ASN A 645 29.02 21.23 -1.03
C ASN A 645 29.87 20.02 -0.56
N HIS A 646 31.17 20.23 -0.41
CA HIS A 646 32.13 19.22 0.07
C HIS A 646 31.80 18.60 1.45
N ASN A 647 30.93 19.24 2.26
CA ASN A 647 30.53 18.76 3.58
C ASN A 647 29.47 17.65 3.55
N ILE A 648 28.78 17.42 2.42
CA ILE A 648 27.81 16.32 2.32
C ILE A 648 28.49 14.96 2.48
N TRP A 649 29.71 14.77 1.95
CA TRP A 649 30.36 13.47 1.94
C TRP A 649 30.80 12.98 3.33
N PRO A 650 31.45 13.80 4.19
CA PRO A 650 31.71 13.43 5.59
C PRO A 650 30.43 13.17 6.40
N PHE A 651 29.37 13.93 6.13
CA PHE A 651 28.07 13.78 6.79
C PHE A 651 27.39 12.45 6.39
N LEU A 652 27.15 12.22 5.10
CA LEU A 652 26.54 11.00 4.55
C LEU A 652 27.35 9.75 4.92
N TRP A 653 28.69 9.82 4.87
CA TRP A 653 29.55 8.72 5.29
C TRP A 653 29.33 8.33 6.75
N SER A 654 29.21 9.32 7.64
CA SER A 654 29.02 9.11 9.07
C SER A 654 27.61 8.61 9.37
N PHE A 655 26.60 9.24 8.77
CA PHE A 655 25.18 8.92 8.91
C PHE A 655 24.85 7.51 8.40
N LEU A 656 25.23 7.18 7.16
CA LEU A 656 24.99 5.85 6.61
C LEU A 656 25.84 4.78 7.30
N THR A 657 27.04 5.08 7.79
CA THR A 657 27.82 4.13 8.61
C THR A 657 27.11 3.81 9.93
N GLU A 658 26.45 4.76 10.58
CA GLU A 658 25.62 4.51 11.75
C GLU A 658 24.42 3.62 11.41
N ALA A 659 23.64 4.00 10.40
CA ALA A 659 22.47 3.24 9.94
C ALA A 659 22.84 1.79 9.58
N MET A 660 23.89 1.58 8.77
CA MET A 660 24.42 0.25 8.41
C MET A 660 25.04 -0.53 9.57
N THR A 661 25.23 0.09 10.74
CA THR A 661 25.64 -0.60 11.98
C THR A 661 24.44 -0.98 12.85
N LEU A 662 23.31 -0.26 12.75
CA LEU A 662 22.08 -0.53 13.49
C LEU A 662 21.16 -1.52 12.75
N PHE A 663 21.06 -1.42 11.43
CA PHE A 663 20.28 -2.32 10.59
C PHE A 663 21.17 -3.46 10.07
N HIS A 664 20.79 -4.72 10.33
CA HIS A 664 21.64 -5.89 10.06
C HIS A 664 21.53 -6.49 8.64
N ASP A 665 20.62 -5.99 7.79
CA ASP A 665 20.41 -6.52 6.45
C ASP A 665 21.63 -6.30 5.53
N LYS A 666 21.66 -6.98 4.38
CA LYS A 666 22.70 -6.81 3.35
C LYS A 666 22.32 -5.85 2.23
N TYR A 667 21.13 -5.27 2.32
CA TYR A 667 20.64 -4.22 1.45
C TYR A 667 20.26 -2.97 2.24
N ILE A 668 20.58 -1.81 1.67
CA ILE A 668 20.06 -0.50 2.06
C ILE A 668 19.42 0.13 0.82
N HIS A 669 18.23 0.71 0.96
CA HIS A 669 17.63 1.50 -0.12
C HIS A 669 18.18 2.93 -0.01
N LEU A 670 18.70 3.46 -1.11
CA LEU A 670 19.27 4.82 -1.18
C LEU A 670 18.32 5.80 -1.86
N GLY A 671 17.11 5.35 -2.21
CA GLY A 671 16.12 6.09 -2.98
C GLY A 671 16.63 6.48 -4.37
N GLY A 672 16.67 7.79 -4.62
CA GLY A 672 17.14 8.40 -5.87
C GLY A 672 16.03 8.67 -6.89
N ASP A 673 14.79 8.86 -6.45
CA ASP A 673 13.62 9.20 -7.27
C ASP A 673 13.25 10.70 -7.25
N GLU A 674 12.36 11.07 -8.19
CA GLU A 674 11.69 12.38 -8.40
C GLU A 674 12.52 13.69 -8.27
N VAL A 675 13.86 13.62 -8.29
CA VAL A 675 14.78 14.75 -7.99
C VAL A 675 14.47 16.03 -8.80
N PRO A 676 14.04 17.13 -8.14
CA PRO A 676 13.70 18.37 -8.83
C PRO A 676 14.95 19.22 -9.17
N PHE A 677 15.25 19.35 -10.46
CA PHE A 677 16.42 20.11 -10.94
C PHE A 677 16.24 21.65 -10.96
N ASP A 678 15.04 22.20 -10.66
CA ASP A 678 14.78 23.65 -10.76
C ASP A 678 15.63 24.46 -9.78
N CYS A 679 15.73 24.00 -8.53
CA CYS A 679 16.54 24.64 -7.50
C CYS A 679 18.04 24.56 -7.84
N TRP A 680 18.51 23.44 -8.39
CA TRP A 680 19.88 23.29 -8.88
C TRP A 680 20.18 24.22 -10.07
N GLU A 681 19.27 24.37 -11.03
CA GLU A 681 19.46 25.31 -12.15
C GLU A 681 19.48 26.78 -11.69
N SER A 682 18.71 27.11 -10.64
CA SER A 682 18.69 28.46 -10.08
C SER A 682 19.99 28.86 -9.38
N ASN A 683 20.76 27.89 -8.87
CA ASN A 683 21.85 28.13 -7.93
C ASN A 683 23.21 28.42 -8.63
N PRO A 684 23.82 29.62 -8.46
CA PRO A 684 25.06 29.97 -9.15
C PRO A 684 26.30 29.15 -8.75
N GLU A 685 26.36 28.63 -7.51
CA GLU A 685 27.46 27.77 -7.05
C GLU A 685 27.43 26.43 -7.78
N ILE A 686 26.25 25.83 -7.91
CA ILE A 686 26.05 24.56 -8.63
C ILE A 686 26.33 24.73 -10.13
N ILE A 687 25.86 25.82 -10.75
CA ILE A 687 26.20 26.12 -12.15
C ILE A 687 27.73 26.22 -12.34
N HIS A 688 28.44 26.92 -11.45
CA HIS A 688 29.90 27.04 -11.53
C HIS A 688 30.61 25.68 -11.35
N TYR A 689 30.21 24.89 -10.35
CA TYR A 689 30.70 23.53 -10.14
C TYR A 689 30.48 22.62 -11.37
N MET A 690 29.32 22.73 -12.02
CA MET A 690 29.02 21.99 -13.25
C MET A 690 29.83 22.46 -14.46
N GLU A 691 30.25 23.72 -14.51
CA GLU A 691 31.18 24.23 -15.54
C GLU A 691 32.60 23.70 -15.30
N GLU A 692 33.12 23.77 -14.07
CA GLU A 692 34.46 23.26 -13.72
C GLU A 692 34.58 21.74 -13.97
N ASN A 693 33.53 20.97 -13.67
CA ASN A 693 33.51 19.51 -13.86
C ASN A 693 33.01 19.06 -15.25
N GLY A 694 32.81 19.99 -16.20
CA GLY A 694 32.42 19.65 -17.58
C GLY A 694 31.02 19.03 -17.73
N MET A 695 30.13 19.25 -16.76
CA MET A 695 28.76 18.74 -16.73
C MET A 695 27.76 19.62 -17.52
N ALA A 696 28.13 20.87 -17.82
CA ALA A 696 27.51 21.73 -18.84
C ALA A 696 25.96 21.76 -18.84
N LYS A 697 25.35 22.24 -17.73
CA LYS A 697 23.89 22.35 -17.52
C LYS A 697 23.08 21.05 -17.69
N ASN A 698 23.72 19.89 -17.74
CA ASN A 698 23.03 18.60 -17.72
C ASN A 698 22.91 18.11 -16.26
N PHE A 699 21.79 18.45 -15.61
CA PHE A 699 21.57 18.14 -14.19
C PHE A 699 21.44 16.63 -13.90
N THR A 700 20.98 15.85 -14.88
CA THR A 700 21.03 14.38 -14.85
C THR A 700 22.45 13.85 -14.65
N ARG A 701 23.49 14.53 -15.19
CA ARG A 701 24.90 14.18 -14.91
C ARG A 701 25.37 14.59 -13.52
N LEU A 702 24.81 15.65 -12.94
CA LEU A 702 25.13 16.09 -11.58
C LEU A 702 24.57 15.10 -10.55
N GLU A 703 23.30 14.71 -10.72
CA GLU A 703 22.66 13.61 -10.00
C GLU A 703 23.44 12.30 -10.18
N SER A 704 23.83 11.96 -11.42
CA SER A 704 24.62 10.76 -11.70
C SER A 704 25.94 10.74 -10.94
N ALA A 705 26.65 11.87 -10.89
CA ALA A 705 27.88 11.98 -10.11
C ALA A 705 27.61 11.84 -8.60
N TYR A 706 26.54 12.45 -8.09
CA TYR A 706 26.13 12.32 -6.69
C TYR A 706 25.84 10.85 -6.31
N ILE A 707 24.96 10.16 -7.06
CA ILE A 707 24.62 8.76 -6.76
C ILE A 707 25.83 7.83 -6.94
N THR A 708 26.70 8.09 -7.92
CA THR A 708 27.94 7.30 -8.14
C THR A 708 28.89 7.38 -6.94
N GLU A 709 29.01 8.54 -6.27
CA GLU A 709 29.78 8.65 -5.02
C GLU A 709 29.03 8.03 -3.83
N LEU A 710 27.71 8.24 -3.72
CA LEU A 710 26.87 7.67 -2.67
C LEU A 710 26.94 6.13 -2.62
N LEU A 711 26.87 5.47 -3.77
CA LEU A 711 26.95 4.00 -3.91
C LEU A 711 28.26 3.40 -3.36
N LYS A 712 29.34 4.18 -3.28
CA LYS A 712 30.61 3.73 -2.70
C LYS A 712 30.54 3.56 -1.19
N ILE A 713 29.61 4.24 -0.51
CA ILE A 713 29.52 4.22 0.95
C ILE A 713 29.06 2.83 1.46
N PRO A 714 27.95 2.23 0.98
CA PRO A 714 27.61 0.84 1.34
C PRO A 714 28.58 -0.20 0.79
N ALA A 715 29.07 -0.01 -0.45
CA ALA A 715 30.05 -0.91 -1.06
C ALA A 715 31.33 -1.05 -0.20
N SER A 716 31.79 0.04 0.42
CA SER A 716 32.94 0.03 1.35
C SER A 716 32.76 -0.87 2.59
N LYS A 717 31.51 -1.26 2.90
CA LYS A 717 31.13 -2.12 4.03
C LYS A 717 30.75 -3.55 3.60
N ASN A 718 30.81 -3.86 2.30
CA ASN A 718 30.21 -5.06 1.69
C ASN A 718 28.68 -5.14 1.93
N ILE A 719 27.99 -4.01 1.78
CA ILE A 719 26.53 -3.90 1.77
C ILE A 719 26.11 -3.49 0.36
N SER A 720 25.09 -4.15 -0.19
CA SER A 720 24.54 -3.86 -1.51
C SER A 720 23.51 -2.74 -1.43
N SER A 721 23.36 -1.99 -2.52
CA SER A 721 22.38 -0.91 -2.61
C SER A 721 21.15 -1.36 -3.40
N ILE A 722 20.00 -0.80 -3.05
CA ILE A 722 18.82 -0.74 -3.92
C ILE A 722 18.55 0.73 -4.22
N VAL A 723 18.18 1.02 -5.47
CA VAL A 723 17.84 2.36 -5.95
C VAL A 723 16.52 2.31 -6.73
N TRP A 724 15.78 3.40 -6.73
CA TRP A 724 14.64 3.54 -7.65
C TRP A 724 15.13 3.62 -9.10
N GLN A 725 14.22 3.30 -10.02
CA GLN A 725 14.47 3.21 -11.45
C GLN A 725 15.01 4.49 -12.10
N GLU A 726 14.75 5.67 -11.56
CA GLU A 726 15.25 6.96 -12.07
C GLU A 726 16.77 6.94 -12.20
N VAL A 727 17.49 6.43 -11.19
CA VAL A 727 18.94 6.26 -11.22
C VAL A 727 19.42 5.41 -12.42
N PHE A 728 18.68 4.38 -12.81
CA PHE A 728 19.00 3.57 -13.99
C PHE A 728 18.57 4.24 -15.31
N ASP A 729 17.36 4.84 -15.33
CA ASP A 729 16.81 5.55 -16.49
C ASP A 729 17.66 6.78 -16.88
N ASN A 730 18.29 7.42 -15.89
CA ASN A 730 19.18 8.58 -16.03
C ASN A 730 20.62 8.21 -16.41
N GLY A 731 20.96 6.91 -16.45
CA GLY A 731 22.22 6.41 -17.01
C GLY A 731 23.41 6.37 -16.05
N VAL A 732 23.17 6.21 -14.74
CA VAL A 732 24.23 6.06 -13.73
C VAL A 732 24.99 4.74 -13.91
N GLU A 733 26.31 4.75 -13.73
CA GLU A 733 27.14 3.54 -13.74
C GLU A 733 26.94 2.73 -12.44
N LEU A 734 25.89 1.92 -12.42
CA LEU A 734 25.56 1.03 -11.29
C LEU A 734 26.54 -0.14 -11.16
N THR A 735 26.80 -0.59 -9.93
CA THR A 735 27.54 -1.84 -9.70
C THR A 735 26.69 -3.06 -10.07
N PRO A 736 27.31 -4.21 -10.45
CA PRO A 736 26.57 -5.45 -10.74
C PRO A 736 25.70 -5.96 -9.58
N GLU A 737 26.07 -5.63 -8.34
CA GLU A 737 25.36 -6.01 -7.11
C GLU A 737 24.19 -5.07 -6.78
N THR A 738 24.10 -3.90 -7.44
CA THR A 738 23.01 -2.94 -7.22
C THR A 738 21.71 -3.45 -7.83
N VAL A 739 20.62 -3.30 -7.07
CA VAL A 739 19.26 -3.69 -7.49
C VAL A 739 18.49 -2.45 -7.94
N VAL A 740 17.80 -2.53 -9.07
CA VAL A 740 16.94 -1.45 -9.58
C VAL A 740 15.48 -1.75 -9.26
N HIS A 741 14.78 -0.80 -8.64
CA HIS A 741 13.38 -0.93 -8.23
C HIS A 741 12.44 -0.18 -9.18
N VAL A 742 11.64 -0.90 -9.94
CA VAL A 742 10.74 -0.36 -10.98
C VAL A 742 9.36 -0.06 -10.39
N TRP A 743 9.01 1.23 -10.33
CA TRP A 743 7.82 1.73 -9.63
C TRP A 743 6.82 2.50 -10.53
N THR A 744 7.18 2.89 -11.76
CA THR A 744 6.25 3.68 -12.62
C THR A 744 6.39 3.43 -14.13
N GLY A 745 5.45 3.94 -14.92
CA GLY A 745 5.43 3.85 -16.38
C GLY A 745 5.20 2.44 -16.95
N ASP A 746 5.73 2.17 -18.15
CA ASP A 746 5.76 0.80 -18.68
C ASP A 746 6.83 -0.01 -17.95
N TRP A 747 6.39 -0.66 -16.87
CA TRP A 747 7.23 -1.52 -16.05
C TRP A 747 7.76 -2.73 -16.84
N SER A 748 7.06 -3.19 -17.88
CA SER A 748 7.47 -4.37 -18.66
C SER A 748 8.67 -4.04 -19.57
N GLU A 749 8.66 -2.86 -20.19
CA GLU A 749 9.82 -2.34 -20.93
C GLU A 749 10.98 -2.03 -19.98
N LYS A 750 10.72 -1.41 -18.82
CA LYS A 750 11.75 -1.09 -17.83
C LYS A 750 12.45 -2.33 -17.27
N LEU A 751 11.70 -3.35 -16.83
CA LEU A 751 12.28 -4.63 -16.39
C LEU A 751 13.08 -5.31 -17.52
N SER A 752 12.58 -5.25 -18.77
CA SER A 752 13.34 -5.70 -19.95
C SER A 752 14.68 -4.96 -20.10
N ARG A 753 14.72 -3.62 -19.94
CA ARG A 753 15.96 -2.84 -20.02
C ARG A 753 16.92 -3.18 -18.87
N VAL A 754 16.45 -3.20 -17.63
CA VAL A 754 17.26 -3.49 -16.42
C VAL A 754 17.91 -4.89 -16.52
N THR A 755 17.11 -5.92 -16.80
CA THR A 755 17.61 -7.31 -16.86
C THR A 755 18.49 -7.61 -18.07
N LYS A 756 18.37 -6.84 -19.17
CA LYS A 756 19.28 -6.92 -20.33
C LYS A 756 20.58 -6.16 -20.13
N ALA A 757 20.61 -5.17 -19.23
CA ALA A 757 21.84 -4.57 -18.72
C ALA A 757 22.54 -5.48 -17.67
N GLY A 758 21.90 -6.56 -17.23
CA GLY A 758 22.47 -7.54 -16.29
C GLY A 758 22.24 -7.22 -14.81
N HIS A 759 21.50 -6.15 -14.49
CA HIS A 759 21.18 -5.79 -13.11
C HIS A 759 20.00 -6.62 -12.57
N ARG A 760 19.99 -6.77 -11.24
CA ARG A 760 18.85 -7.35 -10.52
C ARG A 760 17.70 -6.35 -10.48
N ALA A 761 16.47 -6.87 -10.51
CA ALA A 761 15.26 -6.06 -10.58
C ALA A 761 14.25 -6.41 -9.49
N LEU A 762 13.57 -5.36 -8.99
CA LEU A 762 12.36 -5.42 -8.17
C LEU A 762 11.21 -4.72 -8.89
N LEU A 763 9.98 -5.19 -8.67
CA LEU A 763 8.76 -4.56 -9.18
C LEU A 763 7.85 -4.12 -8.03
N SER A 764 7.38 -2.87 -8.10
CA SER A 764 6.31 -2.34 -7.26
C SER A 764 5.24 -1.57 -8.04
N ALA A 765 5.50 -1.21 -9.31
CA ALA A 765 4.65 -0.32 -10.12
C ALA A 765 3.16 -0.71 -10.23
N CYS A 766 2.84 -1.99 -10.16
CA CYS A 766 1.45 -2.45 -10.18
C CYS A 766 0.79 -2.50 -8.78
N TRP A 767 1.57 -2.46 -7.70
CA TRP A 767 1.21 -2.74 -6.30
C TRP A 767 1.27 -1.52 -5.35
N TYR A 768 1.19 -0.30 -5.86
CA TYR A 768 0.89 0.88 -5.03
C TYR A 768 -0.49 0.72 -4.39
N LEU A 769 -0.53 0.68 -3.07
CA LEU A 769 -1.73 0.45 -2.27
C LEU A 769 -2.35 1.76 -1.77
N ASP A 770 -1.52 2.77 -1.50
CA ASP A 770 -1.89 4.17 -1.23
C ASP A 770 -3.04 4.64 -2.17
N HIS A 771 -2.88 4.40 -3.48
CA HIS A 771 -3.87 4.45 -4.55
C HIS A 771 -5.08 3.54 -4.30
N ILE A 772 -6.07 4.08 -3.58
CA ILE A 772 -7.37 3.42 -3.38
C ILE A 772 -8.28 3.48 -4.62
N ALA A 773 -9.06 2.43 -4.84
CA ALA A 773 -10.19 2.41 -5.78
C ALA A 773 -11.48 1.95 -5.06
N GLY A 774 -12.61 1.95 -5.77
CA GLY A 774 -13.96 1.67 -5.23
C GLY A 774 -14.24 0.22 -4.79
N GLY A 775 -13.24 -0.53 -4.35
CA GLY A 775 -13.32 -1.93 -3.95
C GLY A 775 -12.90 -2.94 -5.04
N GLY A 776 -12.48 -4.14 -4.63
CA GLY A 776 -12.08 -5.23 -5.54
C GLY A 776 -10.75 -5.02 -6.29
N ASP A 777 -10.01 -3.96 -5.98
CA ASP A 777 -8.70 -3.60 -6.53
C ASP A 777 -7.60 -4.63 -6.25
N TRP A 778 -7.76 -5.45 -5.20
CA TRP A 778 -6.92 -6.64 -4.98
C TRP A 778 -6.78 -7.52 -6.23
N LYS A 779 -7.77 -7.52 -7.13
CA LYS A 779 -7.74 -8.25 -8.40
C LYS A 779 -6.69 -7.70 -9.38
N LYS A 780 -6.48 -6.38 -9.44
CA LYS A 780 -5.36 -5.75 -10.18
C LYS A 780 -4.03 -6.27 -9.63
N PHE A 781 -3.88 -6.22 -8.31
CA PHE A 781 -2.66 -6.66 -7.62
C PHE A 781 -2.40 -8.15 -7.80
N TYR A 782 -3.44 -8.98 -7.83
CA TYR A 782 -3.32 -10.43 -8.05
C TYR A 782 -2.90 -10.79 -9.49
N LEU A 783 -3.35 -10.01 -10.48
CA LEU A 783 -3.15 -10.32 -11.91
C LEU A 783 -1.80 -9.85 -12.48
N CYS A 784 -1.14 -8.88 -11.84
CA CYS A 784 0.21 -8.44 -12.23
C CYS A 784 1.24 -9.55 -11.99
N ASP A 785 1.80 -10.20 -13.01
CA ASP A 785 2.90 -11.16 -12.82
C ASP A 785 4.26 -10.49 -13.09
N PRO A 786 5.18 -10.44 -12.10
CA PRO A 786 6.51 -9.82 -12.26
C PRO A 786 7.43 -10.56 -13.24
N LEU A 787 7.01 -11.70 -13.82
CA LEU A 787 7.75 -12.42 -14.88
C LEU A 787 7.13 -12.24 -16.27
N ASP A 788 6.01 -11.53 -16.43
CA ASP A 788 5.34 -11.34 -17.72
C ASP A 788 5.95 -10.16 -18.51
N PHE A 789 7.22 -10.31 -18.89
CA PHE A 789 7.95 -9.36 -19.73
C PHE A 789 9.03 -10.05 -20.58
N ASN A 790 9.42 -9.41 -21.67
CA ASN A 790 10.46 -9.91 -22.58
C ASN A 790 11.86 -9.62 -22.01
N GLY A 791 12.28 -10.35 -20.98
CA GLY A 791 13.56 -10.18 -20.27
C GLY A 791 14.81 -10.68 -21.02
N SER A 792 15.88 -10.94 -20.27
CA SER A 792 17.07 -11.67 -20.73
C SER A 792 16.93 -13.19 -20.48
N ASP A 793 17.81 -14.02 -21.05
CA ASP A 793 17.77 -15.48 -20.86
C ASP A 793 17.89 -15.89 -19.37
N ASP A 794 18.66 -15.11 -18.59
CA ASP A 794 18.85 -15.26 -17.13
C ASP A 794 17.81 -14.49 -16.29
N VAL A 795 16.67 -14.08 -16.86
CA VAL A 795 15.62 -13.31 -16.14
C VAL A 795 15.17 -13.95 -14.82
N THR A 796 15.20 -15.28 -14.73
CA THR A 796 14.86 -16.04 -13.50
C THR A 796 15.87 -15.88 -12.36
N GLN A 797 17.07 -15.38 -12.63
CA GLN A 797 18.10 -15.04 -11.63
C GLN A 797 18.12 -13.54 -11.30
N LEU A 798 17.78 -12.69 -12.28
CA LEU A 798 17.82 -11.24 -12.14
C LEU A 798 16.53 -10.64 -11.54
N MET A 799 15.36 -11.20 -11.86
CA MET A 799 14.10 -10.78 -11.26
C MET A 799 13.97 -11.41 -9.86
N ILE A 800 14.51 -10.74 -8.83
CA ILE A 800 14.62 -11.33 -7.49
C ILE A 800 13.30 -11.33 -6.70
N GLY A 801 12.33 -10.50 -7.08
CA GLY A 801 11.08 -10.32 -6.35
C GLY A 801 10.36 -8.99 -6.61
N GLY A 802 9.67 -8.50 -5.59
CA GLY A 802 8.93 -7.24 -5.66
C GLY A 802 8.23 -6.89 -4.35
N GLU A 803 7.59 -5.72 -4.33
CA GLU A 803 7.05 -5.12 -3.12
C GLU A 803 5.68 -4.47 -3.36
N ALA A 804 4.81 -4.51 -2.36
CA ALA A 804 3.63 -3.66 -2.32
C ALA A 804 3.94 -2.38 -1.53
N CYS A 805 3.56 -1.21 -2.05
CA CYS A 805 3.91 0.07 -1.43
C CYS A 805 2.74 0.67 -0.66
N MET A 806 3.01 1.16 0.55
CA MET A 806 2.09 1.97 1.34
C MET A 806 2.75 3.30 1.70
N TRP A 807 2.76 4.21 0.72
CA TRP A 807 3.05 5.62 0.91
C TRP A 807 1.98 6.28 1.80
N SER A 808 2.37 7.27 2.61
CA SER A 808 1.57 7.71 3.77
C SER A 808 1.02 9.14 3.72
N GLU A 809 1.02 9.82 2.58
CA GLU A 809 0.43 11.16 2.38
C GLU A 809 -1.03 11.25 2.86
N PHE A 810 -1.76 10.14 2.73
CA PHE A 810 -3.15 9.99 3.16
C PHE A 810 -3.36 8.80 4.12
N VAL A 811 -2.29 8.26 4.71
CA VAL A 811 -2.32 7.04 5.52
C VAL A 811 -1.73 7.32 6.88
N ASP A 812 -2.44 6.94 7.93
CA ASP A 812 -1.97 7.05 9.30
C ASP A 812 -2.42 5.84 10.11
N ARG A 813 -2.04 5.81 11.39
CA ARG A 813 -2.42 4.73 12.33
C ARG A 813 -3.93 4.49 12.51
N ASN A 814 -4.81 5.34 11.96
CA ASN A 814 -6.27 5.19 12.04
C ASN A 814 -6.86 4.51 10.79
N ASN A 815 -6.13 4.44 9.67
CA ASN A 815 -6.59 3.76 8.45
C ASN A 815 -5.59 2.73 7.86
N LEU A 816 -4.35 2.68 8.37
CA LEU A 816 -3.23 1.86 7.89
C LEU A 816 -3.60 0.40 7.60
N HIS A 817 -3.91 -0.39 8.63
CA HIS A 817 -4.06 -1.85 8.47
C HIS A 817 -5.22 -2.23 7.56
N SER A 818 -6.35 -1.52 7.65
CA SER A 818 -7.50 -1.68 6.75
C SER A 818 -7.19 -1.31 5.30
N ARG A 819 -6.25 -0.37 5.08
CA ARG A 819 -5.78 -0.02 3.74
C ARG A 819 -4.80 -1.08 3.21
N ILE A 820 -3.87 -1.59 4.02
CA ILE A 820 -2.92 -2.63 3.59
C ILE A 820 -3.66 -3.97 3.34
N TRP A 821 -4.47 -4.43 4.29
CA TRP A 821 -4.98 -5.80 4.34
C TRP A 821 -6.47 -5.87 3.98
N PRO A 822 -6.89 -6.82 3.12
CA PRO A 822 -6.14 -7.93 2.52
C PRO A 822 -5.57 -7.61 1.14
N ARG A 823 -5.36 -6.34 0.77
CA ARG A 823 -4.90 -5.97 -0.59
C ARG A 823 -3.45 -6.38 -0.86
N ALA A 824 -2.55 -6.17 0.11
CA ALA A 824 -1.18 -6.68 0.06
C ALA A 824 -1.10 -8.22 -0.01
N SER A 825 -2.11 -8.93 0.51
CA SER A 825 -2.19 -10.40 0.42
C SER A 825 -2.21 -10.89 -1.03
N ALA A 826 -2.76 -10.10 -1.97
CA ALA A 826 -2.78 -10.43 -3.39
C ALA A 826 -1.39 -10.40 -4.04
N ALA A 827 -0.57 -9.38 -3.72
CA ALA A 827 0.84 -9.34 -4.12
C ALA A 827 1.64 -10.47 -3.45
N ALA A 828 1.37 -10.73 -2.16
CA ALA A 828 2.03 -11.80 -1.41
C ALA A 828 1.78 -13.20 -2.01
N GLU A 829 0.55 -13.52 -2.43
CA GLU A 829 0.30 -14.77 -3.15
C GLU A 829 0.98 -14.80 -4.51
N ARG A 830 0.97 -13.71 -5.29
CA ARG A 830 1.63 -13.66 -6.60
C ARG A 830 3.17 -13.82 -6.53
N LEU A 831 3.78 -13.37 -5.43
CA LEU A 831 5.22 -13.48 -5.18
C LEU A 831 5.62 -14.84 -4.56
N TRP A 832 4.68 -15.56 -3.92
CA TRP A 832 4.91 -16.90 -3.36
C TRP A 832 4.52 -18.03 -4.34
N SER A 833 3.36 -17.94 -5.00
CA SER A 833 2.70 -19.07 -5.65
C SER A 833 2.93 -19.15 -7.16
N TYR A 834 3.10 -20.38 -7.66
CA TYR A 834 3.31 -20.67 -9.08
C TYR A 834 2.03 -20.78 -9.92
N LYS A 835 0.85 -20.75 -9.30
CA LYS A 835 -0.46 -20.92 -9.94
C LYS A 835 -1.36 -19.77 -9.50
N SER A 836 -2.13 -19.20 -10.43
CA SER A 836 -3.10 -18.16 -10.12
C SER A 836 -4.47 -18.46 -10.73
N ASN A 837 -5.52 -18.38 -9.93
CA ASN A 837 -6.91 -18.49 -10.37
C ASN A 837 -7.76 -17.47 -9.61
N LEU A 838 -8.31 -16.48 -10.31
CA LEU A 838 -8.98 -15.33 -9.70
C LEU A 838 -10.27 -15.70 -8.93
N HIS A 839 -10.97 -16.77 -9.32
CA HIS A 839 -12.22 -17.20 -8.68
C HIS A 839 -11.96 -17.97 -7.38
N ASP A 840 -11.04 -18.93 -7.42
CA ASP A 840 -10.54 -19.63 -6.24
C ASP A 840 -9.88 -18.65 -5.24
N ALA A 841 -9.03 -17.74 -5.74
CA ALA A 841 -8.43 -16.69 -4.93
C ALA A 841 -9.47 -15.80 -4.24
N ALA A 842 -10.57 -15.44 -4.90
CA ALA A 842 -11.62 -14.66 -4.26
C ALA A 842 -12.20 -15.38 -3.02
N GLN A 843 -12.51 -16.67 -3.13
CA GLN A 843 -13.07 -17.47 -2.03
C GLN A 843 -12.08 -17.70 -0.89
N ARG A 844 -10.78 -17.87 -1.20
CA ARG A 844 -9.71 -18.01 -0.20
C ARG A 844 -9.36 -16.69 0.47
N LEU A 845 -9.46 -15.56 -0.23
CA LEU A 845 -9.17 -14.24 0.30
C LEU A 845 -10.23 -13.78 1.31
N GLU A 846 -11.51 -14.14 1.12
CA GLU A 846 -12.56 -13.96 2.14
C GLU A 846 -12.24 -14.75 3.43
N GLU A 847 -11.87 -16.02 3.32
CA GLU A 847 -11.49 -16.82 4.49
C GLU A 847 -10.26 -16.23 5.19
N HIS A 848 -9.25 -15.81 4.42
CA HIS A 848 -8.01 -15.24 4.95
C HIS A 848 -8.19 -13.85 5.58
N ALA A 849 -9.03 -12.98 5.01
CA ALA A 849 -9.40 -11.70 5.62
C ALA A 849 -10.13 -11.93 6.95
N CYS A 850 -11.01 -12.93 7.04
CA CYS A 850 -11.63 -13.31 8.30
C CYS A 850 -10.60 -13.87 9.31
N ARG A 851 -9.66 -14.75 8.90
CA ARG A 851 -8.55 -15.21 9.78
C ARG A 851 -7.71 -14.07 10.31
N MET A 852 -7.36 -13.09 9.46
CA MET A 852 -6.61 -11.89 9.87
C MET A 852 -7.37 -11.08 10.93
N ASN A 853 -8.66 -10.83 10.72
CA ASN A 853 -9.51 -10.16 11.73
C ASN A 853 -9.62 -10.96 13.04
N ARG A 854 -9.73 -12.30 13.01
CA ARG A 854 -9.68 -13.16 14.22
C ARG A 854 -8.34 -13.10 14.96
N ARG A 855 -7.24 -12.86 14.23
CA ARG A 855 -5.90 -12.60 14.77
C ARG A 855 -5.68 -11.12 15.14
N SER A 856 -6.74 -10.31 15.19
CA SER A 856 -6.73 -8.88 15.51
C SER A 856 -5.96 -7.98 14.53
N ILE A 857 -5.76 -8.43 13.28
CA ILE A 857 -5.32 -7.59 12.16
C ILE A 857 -6.57 -6.98 11.52
N PRO A 858 -6.79 -5.65 11.55
CA PRO A 858 -7.96 -5.03 10.93
C PRO A 858 -7.87 -5.12 9.39
N ALA A 859 -8.53 -6.10 8.79
CA ALA A 859 -8.53 -6.32 7.34
C ALA A 859 -9.92 -6.01 6.75
N GLN A 860 -9.97 -5.21 5.68
CA GLN A 860 -11.25 -4.81 5.05
C GLN A 860 -11.87 -5.96 4.21
N PRO A 861 -13.20 -5.98 3.97
CA PRO A 861 -13.84 -6.99 3.12
C PRO A 861 -13.29 -6.96 1.67
N PRO A 862 -12.79 -8.09 1.11
CA PRO A 862 -12.16 -8.08 -0.22
C PRO A 862 -13.12 -8.05 -1.41
N ASN A 863 -14.31 -8.67 -1.35
CA ASN A 863 -15.23 -8.76 -2.51
C ASN A 863 -16.63 -8.16 -2.30
N GLY A 864 -16.89 -7.47 -1.19
CA GLY A 864 -18.17 -6.79 -0.94
C GLY A 864 -18.79 -7.19 0.40
N PRO A 865 -20.13 -7.26 0.51
CA PRO A 865 -20.80 -7.72 1.71
C PRO A 865 -20.46 -9.18 2.07
N ASP A 866 -19.96 -9.37 3.29
CA ASP A 866 -19.60 -10.65 3.89
C ASP A 866 -20.12 -10.75 5.35
N PHE A 867 -19.65 -11.75 6.11
CA PHE A 867 -19.56 -11.64 7.57
C PHE A 867 -18.46 -12.53 8.15
N CYS A 868 -17.73 -12.03 9.14
CA CYS A 868 -16.76 -12.79 9.93
C CYS A 868 -17.20 -12.92 11.40
N VAL A 869 -17.12 -14.12 11.96
CA VAL A 869 -17.28 -14.35 13.41
C VAL A 869 -15.91 -14.22 14.09
N ILE A 870 -15.87 -13.39 15.14
CA ILE A 870 -14.70 -13.04 15.97
C ILE A 870 -15.05 -13.33 17.43
#